data_AF-R1GED8-F1
#
_entry.id   AF-R1GED8-F1
#
_cell.length_a   1.000
_cell.length_b   1.000
_cell.length_c   1.000
_cell.angle_alpha   90.00
_cell.angle_beta   90.00
_cell.angle_gamma   90.00
#
_symmetry.space_group_name_H-M   'P 1'
#
loop_
_entity.id
_entity.type
_entity.pdbx_description
1 polymer ?
#
loop_
_entity_poly.entity_id
_entity_poly.type
_entity_poly.pdbx_seq_one_letter_code
_entity_poly.pdbx_strand_id
1 'polypeptide(L)'
;MAAGLTAPAALAADDYTQSVSQVSSTQVQISFTPTTPALYVDVHYTGVPGLGQQNVRMTNGSGTWRTTVGGLSTGNVLDYWFTYEKSGPQYDTPHFSYTVGGGSTTVAAPTFSPPGGTYTSAQTVTISSATAGATIRYTVDGSTPTASSTLYSGPISVPNSRTVNAIALKSGSTTSAVSSATYTIGTQAGCPTQSDTPNFGSNVRIFDPSMSAATIQAQLDTDFTNQKDTLTAQFAERRVAHLFKPGTYGVHDNVGFYTSVAGLGQNPGDVVINGDITVDAFNASDNGVALQNFWRSAENMAVNPASGNDRWAVAQAAPFRRMDIRGGLQLYPASYGYASGGYIADTKVSGQAASVSQQQWYTRDSALGSWNGGVWNMVFSGTSGAPATTFPNPPETTLATTPVSRDVPYLYVDGTGKYRVFLPSLRTNASGPSWANGSTPGSSVPMSQFYVVKSGDTAASINNALAAGCNLFFTPGIYHLNQTLNVTRANTTILGIGYPTLVPDNGVNAMQVSDVDGVRLKGLLFDAGTTNSQALLTVGQSGSSASHASNPTTVQDVFFRIGGQIAGKATNSLVVNSSDTIIDHIWAWRADHGNSGTVGWNTNTADTGLVVNGANVLATGLFVEHYQKYQVIWNGQGGKTIFFQNEMPYDVPNQASWNAPSGVAGYAAYKVGSNVTSHEAWGLGSYCFFDTNPAVSSYHAFEVPNTSGVRFHSLLTVSLNYRGTITHVINDTGGVTPSGTVPVNVVSYP
;
A
#
# COMPACT_ATOMS: atom_id res chain seq x y z
N MET A 1 -11.32 -52.07 -55.95
CA MET A 1 -11.86 -51.73 -54.61
C MET A 1 -10.95 -52.40 -53.60
N ALA A 2 -9.92 -51.71 -53.09
CA ALA A 2 -9.91 -50.64 -52.08
C ALA A 2 -9.90 -51.20 -50.65
N ALA A 3 -8.75 -51.08 -49.99
CA ALA A 3 -8.61 -51.00 -48.54
C ALA A 3 -7.28 -50.33 -48.22
N GLY A 4 -7.30 -49.00 -48.09
CA GLY A 4 -6.21 -48.20 -47.53
C GLY A 4 -6.72 -47.55 -46.24
N LEU A 5 -6.13 -47.92 -45.11
CA LEU A 5 -6.39 -47.32 -43.80
C LEU A 5 -5.42 -46.16 -43.61
N THR A 6 -5.96 -44.94 -43.50
CA THR A 6 -5.23 -43.75 -43.06
C THR A 6 -5.30 -43.64 -41.54
N ALA A 7 -4.14 -43.51 -40.89
CA ALA A 7 -4.04 -43.22 -39.45
C ALA A 7 -4.37 -41.73 -39.17
N PRO A 8 -4.94 -41.37 -38.01
CA PRO A 8 -5.18 -39.98 -37.65
C PRO A 8 -3.89 -39.28 -37.24
N ALA A 9 -3.75 -37.99 -37.61
CA ALA A 9 -2.71 -37.11 -37.11
C ALA A 9 -2.87 -36.94 -35.58
N ALA A 10 -1.81 -37.26 -34.82
CA ALA A 10 -1.77 -37.09 -33.38
C ALA A 10 -1.75 -35.60 -33.01
N LEU A 11 -2.67 -35.19 -32.13
CA LEU A 11 -2.68 -33.88 -31.48
C LEU A 11 -1.52 -33.81 -30.47
N ALA A 12 -0.70 -32.76 -30.52
CA ALA A 12 0.46 -32.56 -29.66
C ALA A 12 0.07 -32.30 -28.19
N ALA A 13 0.63 -33.11 -27.29
CA ALA A 13 0.64 -32.94 -25.84
C ALA A 13 1.96 -32.28 -25.38
N ASP A 14 2.00 -31.80 -24.13
CA ASP A 14 3.12 -31.09 -23.47
C ASP A 14 4.44 -31.89 -23.35
N ASP A 15 5.16 -32.14 -24.45
CA ASP A 15 6.41 -32.92 -24.44
C ASP A 15 7.67 -32.15 -24.88
N TYR A 16 7.59 -30.83 -24.98
CA TYR A 16 8.73 -29.94 -25.16
C TYR A 16 8.43 -28.51 -24.68
N THR A 17 9.49 -27.73 -24.45
CA THR A 17 9.44 -26.26 -24.34
C THR A 17 10.28 -25.63 -25.42
N GLN A 18 9.84 -24.50 -25.99
CA GLN A 18 10.62 -23.76 -26.99
C GLN A 18 10.58 -22.25 -26.69
N SER A 19 11.63 -21.54 -27.09
CA SER A 19 11.68 -20.07 -26.95
C SER A 19 12.57 -19.43 -28.02
N VAL A 20 12.27 -18.18 -28.37
CA VAL A 20 13.15 -17.31 -29.15
C VAL A 20 13.54 -16.10 -28.32
N SER A 21 14.84 -15.87 -28.18
CA SER A 21 15.40 -14.70 -27.49
C SER A 21 16.23 -13.87 -28.46
N GLN A 22 16.03 -12.55 -28.44
CA GLN A 22 16.85 -11.64 -29.24
C GLN A 22 18.27 -11.57 -28.67
N VAL A 23 19.27 -11.87 -29.50
CA VAL A 23 20.70 -11.85 -29.11
C VAL A 23 21.32 -10.50 -29.47
N SER A 24 20.87 -9.89 -30.58
CA SER A 24 21.25 -8.55 -31.02
C SER A 24 20.16 -7.95 -31.91
N SER A 25 20.37 -6.74 -32.44
CA SER A 25 19.46 -6.13 -33.42
C SER A 25 19.32 -6.92 -34.73
N THR A 26 20.24 -7.85 -35.01
CA THR A 26 20.29 -8.62 -36.26
C THR A 26 20.31 -10.14 -36.06
N GLN A 27 20.23 -10.60 -34.81
CA GLN A 27 20.30 -12.02 -34.46
C GLN A 27 19.30 -12.41 -33.38
N VAL A 28 18.74 -13.61 -33.52
CA VAL A 28 17.91 -14.27 -32.51
C VAL A 28 18.44 -15.66 -32.23
N GLN A 29 18.23 -16.18 -31.03
CA GLN A 29 18.53 -17.55 -30.67
C GLN A 29 17.23 -18.31 -30.48
N ILE A 30 17.08 -19.40 -31.23
CA ILE A 30 15.97 -20.35 -31.09
C ILE A 30 16.43 -21.47 -30.16
N SER A 31 15.63 -21.80 -29.17
CA SER A 31 15.88 -22.86 -28.19
C SER A 31 14.72 -23.87 -28.15
N PHE A 32 15.04 -25.14 -27.96
CA PHE A 32 14.08 -26.25 -27.84
C PHE A 32 14.56 -27.27 -26.81
N THR A 33 13.70 -27.66 -25.87
CA THR A 33 13.99 -28.63 -24.81
C THR A 33 12.90 -29.69 -24.80
N PRO A 34 13.15 -30.90 -25.30
CA PRO A 34 12.18 -31.99 -25.22
C PRO A 34 12.14 -32.55 -23.78
N THR A 35 10.97 -33.01 -23.33
CA THR A 35 10.81 -33.64 -22.00
C THR A 35 11.40 -35.04 -21.94
N THR A 36 11.51 -35.70 -23.10
CA THR A 36 12.25 -36.95 -23.29
C THR A 36 13.56 -36.62 -24.01
N PRO A 37 14.74 -37.06 -23.53
CA PRO A 37 16.00 -36.78 -24.21
C PRO A 37 15.95 -37.20 -25.69
N ALA A 38 16.07 -36.22 -26.59
CA ALA A 38 16.17 -36.45 -28.02
C ALA A 38 17.61 -36.73 -28.43
N LEU A 39 17.82 -37.63 -29.39
CA LEU A 39 19.11 -37.82 -30.05
C LEU A 39 19.44 -36.65 -30.97
N TYR A 40 18.41 -35.99 -31.52
CA TYR A 40 18.58 -34.83 -32.37
C TYR A 40 17.31 -33.96 -32.43
N VAL A 41 17.54 -32.68 -32.74
CA VAL A 41 16.51 -31.70 -33.06
C VAL A 41 16.95 -30.92 -34.29
N ASP A 42 16.11 -30.86 -35.30
CA ASP A 42 16.21 -29.94 -36.43
C ASP A 42 15.22 -28.80 -36.24
N VAL A 43 15.66 -27.56 -36.51
CA VAL A 43 14.75 -26.43 -36.68
C VAL A 43 14.62 -26.11 -38.17
N HIS A 44 13.41 -25.83 -38.57
CA HIS A 44 13.03 -25.36 -39.89
C HIS A 44 12.55 -23.93 -39.73
N TYR A 45 13.01 -23.00 -40.56
CA TYR A 45 12.53 -21.62 -40.48
C TYR A 45 12.55 -20.90 -41.83
N THR A 46 11.62 -19.97 -41.99
CA THR A 46 11.56 -18.99 -43.08
C THR A 46 11.55 -17.57 -42.50
N GLY A 47 11.68 -16.54 -43.34
CA GLY A 47 11.57 -15.13 -42.90
C GLY A 47 12.89 -14.40 -42.71
N VAL A 48 14.04 -15.02 -43.02
CA VAL A 48 15.32 -14.31 -43.18
C VAL A 48 15.37 -13.68 -44.58
N PRO A 49 15.56 -12.35 -44.72
CA PRO A 49 15.59 -11.69 -46.01
C PRO A 49 16.60 -12.31 -46.99
N GLY A 50 16.15 -12.59 -48.22
CA GLY A 50 16.98 -13.15 -49.29
C GLY A 50 17.26 -14.65 -49.17
N LEU A 51 16.72 -15.33 -48.15
CA LEU A 51 16.84 -16.78 -47.99
C LEU A 51 15.46 -17.46 -48.13
N GLY A 52 15.45 -18.63 -48.78
CA GLY A 52 14.32 -19.56 -48.69
C GLY A 52 14.26 -20.27 -47.33
N GLN A 53 13.40 -21.27 -47.20
CA GLN A 53 13.36 -22.12 -46.00
C GLN A 53 14.74 -22.69 -45.68
N GLN A 54 15.14 -22.55 -44.42
CA GLN A 54 16.35 -23.14 -43.86
C GLN A 54 15.97 -24.34 -43.00
N ASN A 55 16.80 -25.37 -42.99
CA ASN A 55 16.65 -26.57 -42.15
C ASN A 55 17.99 -26.80 -41.47
N VAL A 56 18.05 -26.70 -40.15
CA VAL A 56 19.29 -26.63 -39.38
C VAL A 56 19.26 -27.61 -38.21
N ARG A 57 20.26 -28.50 -38.16
CA ARG A 57 20.54 -29.32 -36.98
C ARG A 57 20.96 -28.43 -35.83
N MET A 58 20.19 -28.44 -34.75
CA MET A 58 20.48 -27.65 -33.56
C MET A 58 21.64 -28.25 -32.75
N THR A 59 22.28 -27.44 -31.91
CA THR A 59 23.36 -27.88 -31.02
C THR A 59 22.82 -28.16 -29.62
N ASN A 60 23.07 -29.34 -29.08
CA ASN A 60 22.64 -29.71 -27.72
C ASN A 60 23.61 -29.16 -26.66
N GLY A 61 23.08 -28.40 -25.71
CA GLY A 61 23.76 -28.03 -24.47
C GLY A 61 22.91 -28.40 -23.26
N SER A 62 23.31 -29.47 -22.56
CA SER A 62 22.66 -29.98 -21.34
C SER A 62 21.16 -30.27 -21.51
N GLY A 63 20.75 -30.85 -22.64
CA GLY A 63 19.36 -31.22 -22.92
C GLY A 63 18.54 -30.10 -23.58
N THR A 64 19.09 -28.90 -23.72
CA THR A 64 18.47 -27.81 -24.50
C THR A 64 19.21 -27.63 -25.82
N TRP A 65 18.48 -27.74 -26.92
CA TRP A 65 18.95 -27.59 -28.29
C TRP A 65 18.85 -26.13 -28.71
N ARG A 66 19.93 -25.55 -29.25
CA ARG A 66 19.99 -24.13 -29.62
C ARG A 66 20.56 -23.93 -31.02
N THR A 67 20.09 -22.88 -31.68
CA THR A 67 20.73 -22.31 -32.89
C THR A 67 20.56 -20.80 -32.91
N THR A 68 21.48 -20.08 -33.54
CA THR A 68 21.41 -18.63 -33.71
C THR A 68 21.10 -18.33 -35.17
N VAL A 69 20.03 -17.57 -35.42
CA VAL A 69 19.62 -17.09 -36.73
C VAL A 69 20.06 -15.63 -36.87
N GLY A 70 20.81 -15.32 -37.94
CA GLY A 70 21.28 -13.97 -38.24
C GLY A 70 20.69 -13.42 -39.55
N GLY A 71 21.13 -12.22 -39.93
CA GLY A 71 20.65 -11.54 -41.15
C GLY A 71 19.27 -10.90 -40.99
N LEU A 72 18.87 -10.63 -39.76
CA LEU A 72 17.55 -10.10 -39.42
C LEU A 72 17.59 -8.58 -39.21
N SER A 73 16.42 -7.98 -39.21
CA SER A 73 16.15 -6.58 -38.87
C SER A 73 14.81 -6.47 -38.13
N THR A 74 14.63 -5.41 -37.35
CA THR A 74 13.36 -5.14 -36.65
C THR A 74 12.18 -5.22 -37.61
N GLY A 75 11.14 -5.96 -37.23
CA GLY A 75 9.95 -6.21 -38.04
C GLY A 75 10.03 -7.44 -38.95
N ASN A 76 11.17 -8.12 -39.08
CA ASN A 76 11.21 -9.43 -39.73
C ASN A 76 10.42 -10.45 -38.91
N VAL A 77 9.60 -11.25 -39.59
CA VAL A 77 8.81 -12.32 -39.01
C VAL A 77 9.45 -13.65 -39.38
N LEU A 78 10.00 -14.33 -38.40
CA LEU A 78 10.42 -15.72 -38.54
C LEU A 78 9.20 -16.62 -38.35
N ASP A 79 8.96 -17.51 -39.31
CA ASP A 79 8.05 -18.65 -39.15
C ASP A 79 8.91 -19.91 -39.02
N TYR A 80 8.79 -20.65 -37.92
CA TYR A 80 9.69 -21.74 -37.57
C TYR A 80 8.98 -22.91 -36.90
N TRP A 81 9.51 -24.12 -37.09
CA TRP A 81 9.03 -25.36 -36.47
C TRP A 81 10.21 -26.31 -36.28
N PHE A 82 9.99 -27.38 -35.55
CA PHE A 82 11.01 -28.37 -35.19
C PHE A 82 10.60 -29.77 -35.64
N THR A 83 11.59 -30.54 -36.07
CA THR A 83 11.54 -32.01 -36.14
C THR A 83 12.47 -32.55 -35.05
N TYR A 84 11.95 -33.38 -34.14
CA TYR A 84 12.75 -33.98 -33.06
C TYR A 84 12.48 -35.47 -32.92
N GLU A 85 13.50 -36.19 -32.49
CA GLU A 85 13.39 -37.61 -32.16
C GLU A 85 12.89 -37.79 -30.72
N LYS A 86 12.00 -38.77 -30.51
CA LYS A 86 11.49 -39.14 -29.20
C LYS A 86 11.31 -40.64 -29.10
N SER A 87 12.25 -41.32 -28.43
CA SER A 87 12.22 -42.77 -28.18
C SER A 87 12.12 -43.62 -29.46
N GLY A 88 12.77 -43.19 -30.53
CA GLY A 88 12.88 -43.83 -31.84
C GLY A 88 12.21 -43.01 -32.96
N PRO A 89 10.90 -42.75 -32.90
CA PRO A 89 10.19 -41.99 -33.95
C PRO A 89 10.54 -40.49 -33.99
N GLN A 90 10.33 -39.89 -35.17
CA GLN A 90 10.40 -38.45 -35.40
C GLN A 90 9.02 -37.80 -35.26
N TYR A 91 8.99 -36.60 -34.69
CA TYR A 91 7.79 -35.81 -34.53
C TYR A 91 8.03 -34.38 -35.01
N ASP A 92 7.06 -33.85 -35.75
CA ASP A 92 7.03 -32.45 -36.14
C ASP A 92 6.17 -31.65 -35.17
N THR A 93 6.64 -30.46 -34.85
CA THR A 93 5.87 -29.48 -34.09
C THR A 93 5.00 -28.63 -35.02
N PRO A 94 3.94 -27.98 -34.50
CA PRO A 94 3.28 -26.90 -35.22
C PRO A 94 4.24 -25.75 -35.56
N HIS A 95 3.85 -24.92 -36.52
CA HIS A 95 4.57 -23.68 -36.81
C HIS A 95 4.40 -22.66 -35.68
N PHE A 96 5.49 -21.96 -35.39
CA PHE A 96 5.61 -20.85 -34.47
C PHE A 96 6.05 -19.61 -35.24
N SER A 97 5.71 -18.42 -34.72
CA SER A 97 6.13 -17.17 -35.34
C SER A 97 6.78 -16.23 -34.33
N TYR A 98 7.85 -15.55 -34.75
CA TYR A 98 8.56 -14.57 -33.95
C TYR A 98 8.85 -13.30 -34.75
N THR A 99 8.44 -12.13 -34.25
CA THR A 99 8.77 -10.83 -34.85
C THR A 99 9.96 -10.19 -34.16
N VAL A 100 11.02 -9.92 -34.92
CA VAL A 100 12.27 -9.33 -34.42
C VAL A 100 12.01 -7.90 -33.93
N GLY A 101 12.42 -7.59 -32.70
CA GLY A 101 12.26 -6.26 -32.08
C GLY A 101 10.86 -5.94 -31.52
N GLY A 102 9.92 -6.90 -31.54
CA GLY A 102 8.67 -6.81 -30.80
C GLY A 102 8.87 -7.29 -29.37
N GLY A 103 8.95 -6.38 -28.38
CA GLY A 103 8.88 -6.79 -26.98
C GLY A 103 7.57 -7.54 -26.73
N SER A 104 7.63 -8.79 -26.27
CA SER A 104 6.42 -9.52 -25.88
C SER A 104 5.77 -8.80 -24.70
N THR A 105 4.62 -8.19 -24.94
CA THR A 105 3.76 -7.67 -23.87
C THR A 105 3.00 -8.85 -23.27
N THR A 106 3.13 -9.09 -21.96
CA THR A 106 2.33 -10.11 -21.26
C THR A 106 0.87 -9.70 -21.25
N VAL A 107 -0.03 -10.63 -21.56
CA VAL A 107 -1.48 -10.42 -21.51
C VAL A 107 -1.92 -10.19 -20.06
N ALA A 108 -2.79 -9.21 -19.83
CA ALA A 108 -3.35 -8.93 -18.52
C ALA A 108 -4.18 -10.12 -18.01
N ALA A 109 -3.92 -10.51 -16.76
CA ALA A 109 -4.64 -11.59 -16.08
C ALA A 109 -6.17 -11.32 -16.06
N PRO A 110 -7.01 -12.34 -16.27
CA PRO A 110 -8.44 -12.18 -16.19
C PRO A 110 -8.92 -11.64 -14.84
N THR A 111 -10.03 -10.93 -14.82
CA THR A 111 -10.72 -10.49 -13.60
C THR A 111 -12.13 -11.05 -13.57
N PHE A 112 -12.68 -11.27 -12.38
CA PHE A 112 -14.01 -11.85 -12.17
C PHE A 112 -14.97 -10.80 -11.59
N SER A 113 -16.21 -10.76 -12.10
CA SER A 113 -17.28 -9.93 -11.54
C SER A 113 -18.61 -10.70 -11.51
N PRO A 114 -19.23 -10.91 -10.33
CA PRO A 114 -18.73 -10.50 -9.02
C PRO A 114 -17.45 -11.26 -8.65
N PRO A 115 -16.60 -10.73 -7.74
CA PRO A 115 -15.36 -11.39 -7.36
C PRO A 115 -15.60 -12.71 -6.63
N GLY A 116 -14.54 -13.51 -6.47
CA GLY A 116 -14.59 -14.65 -5.54
C GLY A 116 -14.99 -14.16 -4.14
N GLY A 117 -15.90 -14.88 -3.49
CA GLY A 117 -16.48 -14.46 -2.22
C GLY A 117 -17.55 -15.40 -1.72
N THR A 118 -18.15 -15.03 -0.59
CA THR A 118 -19.29 -15.76 -0.02
C THR A 118 -20.58 -15.03 -0.39
N TYR A 119 -21.55 -15.77 -0.91
CA TYR A 119 -22.83 -15.26 -1.37
C TYR A 119 -23.97 -16.11 -0.81
N THR A 120 -25.06 -15.47 -0.43
CA THR A 120 -26.26 -16.16 0.06
C THR A 120 -27.09 -16.79 -1.05
N SER A 121 -26.80 -16.47 -2.31
CA SER A 121 -27.50 -16.97 -3.50
C SER A 121 -26.52 -17.23 -4.64
N ALA A 122 -26.98 -17.99 -5.64
CA ALA A 122 -26.24 -18.25 -6.87
C ALA A 122 -25.69 -16.96 -7.50
N GLN A 123 -24.47 -17.03 -8.04
CA GLN A 123 -23.82 -15.91 -8.72
C GLN A 123 -23.77 -16.11 -10.22
N THR A 124 -23.79 -15.00 -10.96
CA THR A 124 -23.54 -14.97 -12.41
C THR A 124 -22.23 -14.25 -12.65
N VAL A 125 -21.18 -15.00 -12.99
CA VAL A 125 -19.79 -14.54 -13.03
C VAL A 125 -19.38 -14.17 -14.44
N THR A 126 -19.02 -12.91 -14.63
CA THR A 126 -18.38 -12.41 -15.83
C THR A 126 -16.86 -12.43 -15.68
N ILE A 127 -16.15 -12.74 -16.76
CA ILE A 127 -14.69 -12.72 -16.83
C ILE A 127 -14.24 -11.69 -17.88
N SER A 128 -13.28 -10.84 -17.55
CA SER A 128 -12.73 -9.83 -18.47
C SER A 128 -11.21 -9.76 -18.40
N SER A 129 -10.55 -9.22 -19.43
CA SER A 129 -9.11 -8.94 -19.44
C SER A 129 -8.89 -7.52 -19.95
N ALA A 130 -7.95 -6.79 -19.34
CA ALA A 130 -7.58 -5.45 -19.79
C ALA A 130 -6.85 -5.44 -21.15
N THR A 131 -6.35 -6.59 -21.61
CA THR A 131 -5.74 -6.70 -22.94
C THR A 131 -6.82 -6.81 -24.01
N ALA A 132 -7.04 -5.72 -24.74
CA ALA A 132 -8.00 -5.68 -25.84
C ALA A 132 -7.73 -6.78 -26.88
N GLY A 133 -8.77 -7.53 -27.23
CA GLY A 133 -8.71 -8.65 -28.18
C GLY A 133 -8.09 -9.94 -27.63
N ALA A 134 -7.85 -10.05 -26.32
CA ALA A 134 -7.43 -11.31 -25.71
C ALA A 134 -8.61 -12.30 -25.60
N THR A 135 -8.32 -13.57 -25.84
CA THR A 135 -9.23 -14.71 -25.69
C THR A 135 -9.10 -15.28 -24.29
N ILE A 136 -10.21 -15.46 -23.57
CA ILE A 136 -10.21 -15.96 -22.19
C ILE A 136 -10.59 -17.45 -22.16
N ARG A 137 -9.82 -18.26 -21.44
CA ARG A 137 -10.07 -19.69 -21.18
C ARG A 137 -10.27 -19.90 -19.69
N TYR A 138 -11.21 -20.77 -19.30
CA TYR A 138 -11.54 -20.99 -17.90
C TYR A 138 -11.87 -22.45 -17.55
N THR A 139 -11.84 -22.73 -16.26
CA THR A 139 -12.29 -23.96 -15.62
C THR A 139 -13.16 -23.60 -14.41
N VAL A 140 -14.07 -24.48 -13.99
CA VAL A 140 -15.02 -24.25 -12.87
C VAL A 140 -14.88 -25.28 -11.74
N ASP A 141 -13.91 -26.18 -11.87
CA ASP A 141 -13.58 -27.25 -10.95
C ASP A 141 -12.29 -26.97 -10.15
N GLY A 142 -11.72 -25.76 -10.31
CA GLY A 142 -10.47 -25.37 -9.67
C GLY A 142 -9.19 -25.90 -10.33
N SER A 143 -9.26 -26.62 -11.46
CA SER A 143 -8.07 -27.03 -12.22
C SER A 143 -7.41 -25.85 -12.94
N THR A 144 -6.11 -25.92 -13.25
CA THR A 144 -5.40 -24.85 -13.98
C THR A 144 -5.87 -24.80 -15.44
N PRO A 145 -6.38 -23.65 -15.94
CA PRO A 145 -6.83 -23.53 -17.32
C PRO A 145 -5.64 -23.46 -18.28
N THR A 146 -5.80 -24.07 -19.44
CA THR A 146 -4.82 -24.08 -20.55
C THR A 146 -5.46 -23.47 -21.81
N ALA A 147 -4.70 -23.37 -22.89
CA ALA A 147 -5.22 -22.90 -24.18
C ALA A 147 -6.36 -23.79 -24.74
N SER A 148 -6.50 -25.03 -24.25
CA SER A 148 -7.56 -25.97 -24.63
C SER A 148 -8.76 -26.00 -23.68
N SER A 149 -8.72 -25.29 -22.55
CA SER A 149 -9.86 -25.20 -21.61
C SER A 149 -11.07 -24.49 -22.24
N THR A 150 -12.19 -24.45 -21.52
CA THR A 150 -13.44 -23.87 -22.03
C THR A 150 -13.25 -22.40 -22.42
N LEU A 151 -13.67 -22.04 -23.64
CA LEU A 151 -13.66 -20.66 -24.12
C LEU A 151 -14.74 -19.85 -23.38
N TYR A 152 -14.35 -18.72 -22.80
CA TYR A 152 -15.31 -17.78 -22.23
C TYR A 152 -16.02 -17.00 -23.34
N SER A 153 -17.32 -17.25 -23.51
CA SER A 153 -18.19 -16.59 -24.50
C SER A 153 -19.37 -15.83 -23.87
N GLY A 154 -19.52 -15.87 -22.55
CA GLY A 154 -20.59 -15.22 -21.81
C GLY A 154 -20.55 -15.55 -20.31
N PRO A 155 -21.40 -14.92 -19.49
CA PRO A 155 -21.39 -15.09 -18.05
C PRO A 155 -21.57 -16.56 -17.61
N ILE A 156 -20.84 -16.95 -16.56
CA ILE A 156 -20.81 -18.30 -15.98
C ILE A 156 -21.76 -18.35 -14.79
N SER A 157 -22.71 -19.28 -14.80
CA SER A 157 -23.56 -19.55 -13.63
C SER A 157 -22.79 -20.33 -12.56
N VAL A 158 -22.83 -19.83 -11.32
CA VAL A 158 -22.26 -20.45 -10.12
C VAL A 158 -23.38 -20.68 -9.09
N PRO A 159 -24.16 -21.77 -9.24
CA PRO A 159 -25.30 -22.04 -8.36
C PRO A 159 -24.90 -22.63 -7.00
N ASN A 160 -23.73 -23.27 -6.93
CA ASN A 160 -23.17 -23.91 -5.73
C ASN A 160 -21.70 -23.51 -5.60
N SER A 161 -21.17 -23.59 -4.38
CA SER A 161 -19.76 -23.28 -4.09
C SER A 161 -18.80 -24.00 -5.04
N ARG A 162 -17.89 -23.24 -5.67
CA ARG A 162 -16.85 -23.75 -6.58
C ARG A 162 -15.76 -22.72 -6.83
N THR A 163 -14.64 -23.16 -7.38
CA THR A 163 -13.54 -22.29 -7.80
C THR A 163 -13.51 -22.16 -9.32
N VAL A 164 -13.49 -20.91 -9.80
CA VAL A 164 -13.33 -20.58 -11.22
C VAL A 164 -11.91 -20.09 -11.45
N ASN A 165 -11.16 -20.75 -12.32
CA ASN A 165 -9.84 -20.29 -12.74
C ASN A 165 -9.88 -19.84 -14.19
N ALA A 166 -9.10 -18.81 -14.55
CA ALA A 166 -9.05 -18.30 -15.93
C ALA A 166 -7.64 -17.83 -16.35
N ILE A 167 -7.34 -17.93 -17.65
CA ILE A 167 -6.20 -17.29 -18.32
C ILE A 167 -6.68 -16.49 -19.53
N ALA A 168 -5.93 -15.45 -19.90
CA ALA A 168 -6.12 -14.68 -21.13
C ALA A 168 -4.94 -14.92 -22.09
N LEU A 169 -5.26 -15.07 -23.37
CA LEU A 169 -4.35 -15.42 -24.46
C LEU A 169 -4.48 -14.39 -25.58
N LYS A 170 -3.37 -13.96 -26.15
CA LYS A 170 -3.35 -13.11 -27.35
C LYS A 170 -2.16 -13.51 -28.21
N SER A 171 -2.37 -13.65 -29.52
CA SER A 171 -1.30 -14.02 -30.45
C SER A 171 -0.18 -12.99 -30.42
N GLY A 172 1.07 -13.44 -30.35
CA GLY A 172 2.25 -12.57 -30.26
C GLY A 172 2.55 -12.01 -28.86
N SER A 173 1.78 -12.41 -27.83
CA SER A 173 1.95 -11.99 -26.44
C SER A 173 2.17 -13.19 -25.51
N THR A 174 2.88 -12.99 -24.40
CA THR A 174 2.98 -14.01 -23.34
C THR A 174 1.62 -14.19 -22.66
N THR A 175 1.17 -15.43 -22.47
CA THR A 175 -0.08 -15.77 -21.74
C THR A 175 -0.11 -15.10 -20.38
N SER A 176 -1.30 -14.69 -19.93
CA SER A 176 -1.45 -14.11 -18.60
C SER A 176 -1.10 -15.10 -17.48
N ALA A 177 -0.88 -14.57 -16.26
CA ALA A 177 -0.99 -15.38 -15.06
C ALA A 177 -2.40 -15.98 -14.91
N VAL A 178 -2.50 -17.09 -14.18
CA VAL A 178 -3.79 -17.72 -13.84
C VAL A 178 -4.49 -16.86 -12.78
N SER A 179 -5.71 -16.44 -13.07
CA SER A 179 -6.60 -15.81 -12.09
C SER A 179 -7.50 -16.87 -11.46
N SER A 180 -7.69 -16.82 -10.14
CA SER A 180 -8.55 -17.75 -9.40
C SER A 180 -9.58 -17.01 -8.54
N ALA A 181 -10.84 -17.44 -8.61
CA ALA A 181 -11.93 -16.93 -7.77
C ALA A 181 -12.73 -18.09 -7.18
N THR A 182 -12.74 -18.18 -5.85
CA THR A 182 -13.56 -19.16 -5.12
C THR A 182 -14.87 -18.52 -4.70
N TYR A 183 -15.99 -19.12 -5.11
CA TYR A 183 -17.35 -18.74 -4.72
C TYR A 183 -17.85 -19.72 -3.69
N THR A 184 -18.37 -19.21 -2.57
CA THR A 184 -19.07 -20.00 -1.56
C THR A 184 -20.54 -19.60 -1.57
N ILE A 185 -21.44 -20.52 -1.97
CA ILE A 185 -22.88 -20.26 -2.06
C ILE A 185 -23.59 -20.92 -0.88
N GLY A 186 -24.30 -20.14 -0.07
CA GLY A 186 -25.06 -20.62 1.08
C GLY A 186 -25.13 -19.60 2.22
N THR A 187 -25.73 -19.99 3.35
CA THR A 187 -25.71 -19.19 4.57
C THR A 187 -24.27 -19.06 5.05
N GLN A 188 -23.76 -17.83 5.15
CA GLN A 188 -22.45 -17.57 5.72
C GLN A 188 -22.39 -18.17 7.13
N ALA A 189 -21.51 -19.15 7.32
CA ALA A 189 -21.16 -19.56 8.68
C ALA A 189 -20.61 -18.31 9.39
N GLY A 190 -21.14 -18.00 10.57
CA GLY A 190 -20.53 -16.97 11.41
C GLY A 190 -19.11 -17.39 11.77
N CYS A 191 -18.26 -16.41 12.10
CA CYS A 191 -16.91 -16.68 12.61
C CYS A 191 -16.97 -17.81 13.65
N PRO A 192 -16.23 -18.92 13.49
CA PRO A 192 -16.17 -19.96 14.50
C PRO A 192 -15.85 -19.30 15.85
N THR A 193 -16.64 -19.60 16.89
CA THR A 193 -16.58 -18.87 18.16
C THR A 193 -15.15 -18.76 18.68
N GLN A 194 -14.64 -17.53 18.75
CA GLN A 194 -13.36 -17.20 19.35
C GLN A 194 -13.54 -16.83 20.83
N SER A 195 -12.44 -16.57 21.55
CA SER A 195 -12.51 -16.11 22.94
C SER A 195 -12.83 -14.61 23.02
N ASP A 196 -13.71 -14.20 23.95
CA ASP A 196 -13.89 -12.80 24.35
C ASP A 196 -12.76 -12.31 25.29
N THR A 197 -11.91 -13.21 25.77
CA THR A 197 -10.70 -12.92 26.54
C THR A 197 -9.52 -13.65 25.91
N PRO A 198 -9.17 -13.32 24.65
CA PRO A 198 -8.12 -14.04 23.96
C PRO A 198 -6.77 -13.74 24.61
N ASN A 199 -5.89 -14.74 24.60
CA ASN A 199 -4.48 -14.49 24.83
C ASN A 199 -3.94 -13.73 23.61
N PHE A 200 -3.44 -12.50 23.78
CA PHE A 200 -2.89 -11.69 22.69
C PHE A 200 -1.41 -11.96 22.37
N GLY A 201 -0.78 -12.93 23.04
CA GLY A 201 0.63 -13.25 22.88
C GLY A 201 1.53 -12.39 23.77
N SER A 202 2.81 -12.77 23.83
CA SER A 202 3.79 -12.16 24.74
C SER A 202 4.13 -10.71 24.42
N ASN A 203 3.93 -10.28 23.18
CA ASN A 203 4.29 -8.93 22.72
C ASN A 203 3.24 -7.87 23.08
N VAL A 204 2.14 -8.28 23.72
CA VAL A 204 1.13 -7.37 24.24
C VAL A 204 1.25 -7.30 25.75
N ARG A 205 1.64 -6.12 26.25
CA ARG A 205 1.68 -5.81 27.68
C ARG A 205 0.30 -5.29 28.07
N ILE A 206 -0.34 -5.97 29.03
CA ILE A 206 -1.65 -5.55 29.53
C ILE A 206 -1.46 -5.18 30.99
N PHE A 207 -1.53 -3.88 31.26
CA PHE A 207 -1.44 -3.32 32.59
C PHE A 207 -2.84 -3.14 33.16
N ASP A 208 -3.01 -3.43 34.44
CA ASP A 208 -4.25 -3.18 35.17
C ASP A 208 -3.97 -2.47 36.50
N PRO A 209 -4.96 -1.80 37.09
CA PRO A 209 -4.75 -0.94 38.26
C PRO A 209 -4.30 -1.67 39.53
N SER A 210 -4.34 -3.02 39.56
CA SER A 210 -3.80 -3.80 40.67
C SER A 210 -2.28 -3.97 40.61
N MET A 211 -1.66 -3.75 39.44
CA MET A 211 -0.21 -3.78 39.29
C MET A 211 0.44 -2.54 39.92
N SER A 212 1.58 -2.70 40.57
CA SER A 212 2.30 -1.56 41.14
C SER A 212 2.87 -0.66 40.04
N ALA A 213 2.86 0.65 40.25
CA ALA A 213 3.45 1.62 39.31
C ALA A 213 4.92 1.29 39.00
N ALA A 214 5.70 0.84 39.99
CA ALA A 214 7.09 0.44 39.80
C ALA A 214 7.23 -0.79 38.87
N THR A 215 6.31 -1.76 38.98
CA THR A 215 6.30 -2.94 38.10
C THR A 215 5.94 -2.55 36.67
N ILE A 216 4.94 -1.70 36.49
CA ILE A 216 4.55 -1.20 35.18
C ILE A 216 5.72 -0.42 34.57
N GLN A 217 6.27 0.56 35.30
CA GLN A 217 7.38 1.39 34.85
C GLN A 217 8.60 0.55 34.44
N ALA A 218 8.99 -0.44 35.23
CA ALA A 218 10.12 -1.32 34.89
C ALA A 218 9.91 -2.07 33.57
N GLN A 219 8.67 -2.48 33.27
CA GLN A 219 8.33 -3.11 32.00
C GLN A 219 8.38 -2.11 30.84
N LEU A 220 7.81 -0.91 31.01
CA LEU A 220 7.88 0.17 30.02
C LEU A 220 9.34 0.54 29.70
N ASP A 221 10.17 0.72 30.71
CA ASP A 221 11.59 1.04 30.57
C ASP A 221 12.36 -0.06 29.84
N THR A 222 12.03 -1.33 30.11
CA THR A 222 12.62 -2.49 29.44
C THR A 222 12.26 -2.50 27.95
N ASP A 223 10.99 -2.33 27.62
CA ASP A 223 10.53 -2.32 26.23
C ASP A 223 11.10 -1.09 25.48
N PHE A 224 11.10 0.09 26.10
CA PHE A 224 11.72 1.31 25.55
C PHE A 224 13.22 1.13 25.29
N THR A 225 13.98 0.57 26.24
CA THR A 225 15.42 0.32 26.07
C THR A 225 15.73 -0.52 24.83
N ASN A 226 14.87 -1.49 24.52
CA ASN A 226 15.00 -2.33 23.34
C ASN A 226 14.55 -1.65 22.03
N GLN A 227 13.69 -0.64 22.12
CA GLN A 227 13.04 -0.01 20.97
C GLN A 227 13.54 1.41 20.65
N LYS A 228 14.38 2.02 21.49
CA LYS A 228 14.67 3.46 21.39
C LYS A 228 15.72 3.86 20.36
N ASP A 229 16.78 3.07 20.17
CA ASP A 229 17.96 3.52 19.43
C ASP A 229 17.78 3.42 17.91
N THR A 230 17.97 4.53 17.20
CA THR A 230 17.73 4.62 15.75
C THR A 230 18.62 3.66 14.94
N LEU A 231 19.88 3.46 15.31
CA LEU A 231 20.79 2.60 14.56
C LEU A 231 20.44 1.10 14.70
N THR A 232 19.84 0.69 15.81
CA THR A 232 19.64 -0.73 16.15
C THR A 232 18.19 -1.17 16.27
N ALA A 233 17.25 -0.24 16.37
CA ALA A 233 15.82 -0.53 16.53
C ALA A 233 14.97 -0.13 15.33
N GLN A 234 15.40 0.86 14.53
CA GLN A 234 14.59 1.37 13.42
C GLN A 234 14.19 0.27 12.42
N PHE A 235 15.09 -0.66 12.08
CA PHE A 235 14.78 -1.79 11.17
C PHE A 235 14.78 -3.15 11.89
N ALA A 236 14.63 -3.16 13.20
CA ALA A 236 14.53 -4.40 13.97
C ALA A 236 13.15 -5.07 13.79
N GLU A 237 13.10 -6.37 14.05
CA GLU A 237 11.86 -7.16 13.95
C GLU A 237 10.97 -7.06 15.20
N ARG A 238 11.48 -6.44 16.25
CA ARG A 238 10.79 -6.31 17.54
C ARG A 238 9.53 -5.45 17.39
N ARG A 239 8.43 -5.92 17.96
CA ARG A 239 7.10 -5.28 17.96
C ARG A 239 6.51 -5.40 19.36
N VAL A 240 5.91 -4.33 19.90
CA VAL A 240 5.29 -4.36 21.23
C VAL A 240 4.07 -3.45 21.29
N ALA A 241 3.09 -3.83 22.10
CA ALA A 241 1.94 -2.99 22.43
C ALA A 241 1.81 -2.84 23.95
N HIS A 242 1.65 -1.61 24.42
CA HIS A 242 1.33 -1.26 25.80
C HIS A 242 -0.16 -0.96 25.90
N LEU A 243 -0.91 -1.79 26.62
CA LEU A 243 -2.35 -1.66 26.78
C LEU A 243 -2.70 -1.45 28.25
N PHE A 244 -3.36 -0.34 28.55
CA PHE A 244 -3.76 0.01 29.92
C PHE A 244 -5.26 -0.25 30.09
N LYS A 245 -5.65 -1.12 31.02
CA LYS A 245 -7.07 -1.31 31.39
C LYS A 245 -7.64 -0.02 32.02
N PRO A 246 -8.98 0.17 32.02
CA PRO A 246 -9.60 1.29 32.71
C PRO A 246 -9.08 1.47 34.15
N GLY A 247 -8.72 2.69 34.52
CA GLY A 247 -8.12 3.03 35.81
C GLY A 247 -7.12 4.19 35.72
N THR A 248 -6.34 4.38 36.78
CA THR A 248 -5.37 5.47 36.90
C THR A 248 -3.98 4.94 37.19
N TYR A 249 -2.98 5.42 36.47
CA TYR A 249 -1.60 4.94 36.51
C TYR A 249 -0.63 6.11 36.71
N GLY A 250 0.32 5.98 37.63
CA GLY A 250 1.40 6.96 37.80
C GLY A 250 2.69 6.47 37.14
N VAL A 251 2.81 6.68 35.83
CA VAL A 251 3.92 6.14 35.00
C VAL A 251 4.32 7.14 33.91
N HIS A 252 5.53 7.00 33.40
CA HIS A 252 6.05 7.72 32.24
C HIS A 252 6.39 6.70 31.15
N ASP A 253 5.67 6.70 30.04
CA ASP A 253 5.90 5.77 28.94
C ASP A 253 6.69 6.48 27.83
N ASN A 254 8.00 6.21 27.74
CA ASN A 254 8.80 6.64 26.61
C ASN A 254 8.59 5.66 25.45
N VAL A 255 8.15 6.17 24.30
CA VAL A 255 7.69 5.33 23.19
C VAL A 255 8.76 5.22 22.11
N GLY A 256 9.34 4.03 21.97
CA GLY A 256 10.34 3.70 20.94
C GLY A 256 9.72 3.29 19.60
N PHE A 257 10.56 2.82 18.68
CA PHE A 257 10.12 2.25 17.41
C PHE A 257 9.15 1.07 17.62
N TYR A 258 8.24 0.87 16.67
CA TYR A 258 7.24 -0.20 16.63
C TYR A 258 6.50 -0.48 17.93
N THR A 259 6.19 0.59 18.66
CA THR A 259 5.49 0.54 19.94
C THR A 259 4.15 1.26 19.79
N SER A 260 3.06 0.57 20.07
CA SER A 260 1.74 1.21 20.20
C SER A 260 1.34 1.29 21.66
N VAL A 261 0.90 2.45 22.11
CA VAL A 261 0.38 2.67 23.46
C VAL A 261 -1.12 2.95 23.36
N ALA A 262 -1.94 2.21 24.09
CA ALA A 262 -3.39 2.42 24.05
C ALA A 262 -4.09 2.21 25.39
N GLY A 263 -5.09 3.03 25.67
CA GLY A 263 -6.05 2.79 26.74
C GLY A 263 -7.17 1.86 26.27
N LEU A 264 -7.56 0.91 27.12
CA LEU A 264 -8.64 -0.05 26.89
C LEU A 264 -9.98 0.43 27.47
N GLY A 265 -10.14 1.74 27.61
CA GLY A 265 -11.40 2.41 27.93
C GLY A 265 -12.37 2.42 26.76
N GLN A 266 -13.67 2.57 27.03
CA GLN A 266 -14.59 2.94 25.95
C GLN A 266 -14.34 4.39 25.52
N ASN A 267 -13.94 5.25 26.47
CA ASN A 267 -13.59 6.64 26.24
C ASN A 267 -12.18 6.94 26.79
N PRO A 268 -11.51 8.00 26.31
CA PRO A 268 -10.15 8.32 26.75
C PRO A 268 -10.06 8.54 28.26
N GLY A 269 -11.08 9.16 28.87
CA GLY A 269 -11.13 9.42 30.31
C GLY A 269 -11.22 8.18 31.21
N ASP A 270 -11.52 7.01 30.66
CA ASP A 270 -11.58 5.76 31.44
C ASP A 270 -10.18 5.25 31.81
N VAL A 271 -9.14 5.70 31.10
CA VAL A 271 -7.73 5.39 31.37
C VAL A 271 -6.99 6.70 31.58
N VAL A 272 -6.45 6.90 32.78
CA VAL A 272 -5.76 8.14 33.15
C VAL A 272 -4.30 7.85 33.48
N ILE A 273 -3.39 8.49 32.74
CA ILE A 273 -1.96 8.50 33.03
C ILE A 273 -1.61 9.78 33.79
N ASN A 274 -1.19 9.65 35.04
CA ASN A 274 -0.59 10.72 35.85
C ASN A 274 0.93 10.68 35.62
N GLY A 275 1.36 11.31 34.55
CA GLY A 275 2.69 11.18 33.96
C GLY A 275 2.61 11.50 32.48
N ASP A 276 3.48 10.91 31.67
CA ASP A 276 3.68 11.35 30.28
C ASP A 276 3.70 10.16 29.31
N ILE A 277 3.31 10.41 28.05
CA ILE A 277 3.45 9.47 26.93
C ILE A 277 4.37 10.12 25.91
N THR A 278 5.67 9.84 26.03
CA THR A 278 6.70 10.70 25.47
C THR A 278 7.38 10.10 24.26
N VAL A 279 7.54 10.91 23.21
CA VAL A 279 8.55 10.71 22.17
C VAL A 279 9.46 11.93 22.13
N ASP A 280 10.76 11.71 22.11
CA ASP A 280 11.80 12.72 21.96
C ASP A 280 12.94 12.21 21.06
N ALA A 281 13.91 13.06 20.76
CA ALA A 281 15.21 12.65 20.23
C ALA A 281 16.10 12.11 21.37
N PHE A 282 15.71 10.96 21.93
CA PHE A 282 16.25 10.41 23.17
C PHE A 282 17.72 9.99 23.11
N ASN A 283 18.23 9.70 21.92
CA ASN A 283 19.51 9.02 21.75
C ASN A 283 20.55 9.92 21.08
N ALA A 284 21.83 9.63 21.33
CA ALA A 284 22.92 10.27 20.59
C ALA A 284 22.83 10.01 19.08
N SER A 285 22.32 8.84 18.69
CA SER A 285 22.07 8.46 17.29
C SER A 285 21.00 9.33 16.60
N ASP A 286 20.13 9.98 17.38
CA ASP A 286 19.13 10.91 16.84
C ASP A 286 19.76 12.29 16.55
N ASN A 287 20.96 12.57 17.05
CA ASN A 287 21.66 13.85 16.91
C ASN A 287 20.78 15.07 17.25
N GLY A 288 19.90 14.91 18.23
CA GLY A 288 18.93 15.94 18.63
C GLY A 288 17.89 16.28 17.56
N VAL A 289 17.68 15.48 16.52
CA VAL A 289 16.61 15.66 15.53
C VAL A 289 15.61 14.51 15.62
N ALA A 290 14.37 14.76 15.22
CA ALA A 290 13.27 13.79 15.24
C ALA A 290 12.84 13.36 13.84
N LEU A 291 13.72 13.47 12.83
CA LEU A 291 13.42 13.15 11.42
C LEU A 291 13.20 11.65 11.16
N GLN A 292 13.62 10.78 12.09
CA GLN A 292 13.47 9.32 11.96
C GLN A 292 12.59 8.70 13.05
N ASN A 293 11.88 9.51 13.83
CA ASN A 293 11.00 9.02 14.90
C ASN A 293 9.68 8.44 14.34
N PHE A 294 9.80 7.33 13.62
CA PHE A 294 8.72 6.65 12.90
C PHE A 294 8.03 5.58 13.75
N TRP A 295 6.96 5.03 13.17
CA TRP A 295 6.32 3.76 13.54
C TRP A 295 6.03 3.60 15.03
N ARG A 296 5.29 4.54 15.62
CA ARG A 296 4.80 4.46 17.00
C ARG A 296 3.46 5.13 17.18
N SER A 297 2.63 4.72 18.12
CA SER A 297 1.30 5.34 18.27
C SER A 297 0.88 5.53 19.72
N ALA A 298 0.00 6.51 19.94
CA ALA A 298 -0.71 6.72 21.20
C ALA A 298 -2.22 6.86 20.95
N GLU A 299 -3.04 6.11 21.69
CA GLU A 299 -4.48 6.02 21.43
C GLU A 299 -5.35 5.91 22.70
N ASN A 300 -6.46 6.63 22.74
CA ASN A 300 -7.61 6.37 23.63
C ASN A 300 -7.29 6.40 25.14
N MET A 301 -6.60 7.44 25.61
CA MET A 301 -6.37 7.67 27.05
C MET A 301 -6.30 9.16 27.39
N ALA A 302 -6.50 9.48 28.66
CA ALA A 302 -6.22 10.79 29.23
C ALA A 302 -4.80 10.83 29.82
N VAL A 303 -4.11 11.94 29.61
CA VAL A 303 -2.78 12.18 30.17
C VAL A 303 -2.83 13.47 30.98
N ASN A 304 -2.36 13.40 32.23
CA ASN A 304 -2.08 14.54 33.10
C ASN A 304 -0.54 14.71 33.12
N PRO A 305 0.03 15.51 32.20
CA PRO A 305 1.47 15.57 32.00
C PRO A 305 2.17 16.07 33.25
N ALA A 306 3.25 15.41 33.68
CA ALA A 306 3.87 15.69 34.97
C ALA A 306 4.45 17.11 35.05
N SER A 307 4.91 17.63 33.91
CA SER A 307 5.45 18.99 33.77
C SER A 307 4.48 19.97 33.11
N GLY A 308 3.18 19.62 33.04
CA GLY A 308 2.14 20.43 32.40
C GLY A 308 2.10 20.37 30.88
N ASN A 309 3.11 19.78 30.22
CA ASN A 309 3.12 19.51 28.79
C ASN A 309 3.56 18.08 28.52
N ASP A 310 2.83 17.36 27.67
CA ASP A 310 3.27 16.08 27.11
C ASP A 310 4.11 16.34 25.85
N ARG A 311 4.99 15.41 25.46
CA ARG A 311 5.83 15.58 24.26
C ARG A 311 5.68 14.42 23.29
N TRP A 312 5.31 14.74 22.05
CA TRP A 312 5.16 13.79 20.95
C TRP A 312 6.02 14.24 19.76
N ALA A 313 7.34 14.22 19.94
CA ALA A 313 8.31 14.67 18.93
C ALA A 313 8.57 13.59 17.87
N VAL A 314 7.64 13.46 16.93
CA VAL A 314 7.63 12.39 15.93
C VAL A 314 7.89 12.87 14.51
N ALA A 315 8.13 11.92 13.62
CA ALA A 315 8.05 12.09 12.17
C ALA A 315 6.80 11.35 11.60
N GLN A 316 6.88 10.80 10.40
CA GLN A 316 5.78 10.11 9.72
C GLN A 316 5.37 8.78 10.42
N ALA A 317 4.16 8.29 10.10
CA ALA A 317 3.57 7.06 10.62
C ALA A 317 3.51 6.95 12.14
N ALA A 318 3.29 8.08 12.81
CA ALA A 318 3.23 8.17 14.26
C ALA A 318 1.91 8.80 14.78
N PRO A 319 0.76 8.11 14.63
CA PRO A 319 -0.54 8.68 14.91
C PRO A 319 -0.74 8.96 16.40
N PHE A 320 -1.33 10.11 16.68
CA PHE A 320 -1.80 10.50 18.01
C PHE A 320 -3.33 10.67 17.96
N ARG A 321 -4.06 9.66 18.44
CA ARG A 321 -5.51 9.55 18.23
C ARG A 321 -6.26 9.49 19.53
N ARG A 322 -7.41 10.18 19.60
CA ARG A 322 -8.37 9.92 20.67
C ARG A 322 -7.77 10.19 22.07
N MET A 323 -6.91 11.19 22.19
CA MET A 323 -6.20 11.51 23.44
C MET A 323 -6.90 12.66 24.17
N ASP A 324 -6.91 12.63 25.50
CA ASP A 324 -7.33 13.74 26.37
C ASP A 324 -6.10 14.28 27.12
N ILE A 325 -5.39 15.22 26.51
CA ILE A 325 -4.19 15.84 27.09
C ILE A 325 -4.62 17.01 27.96
N ARG A 326 -4.51 16.81 29.28
CA ARG A 326 -4.90 17.77 30.31
C ARG A 326 -3.73 18.68 30.66
N GLY A 327 -3.17 19.29 29.62
CA GLY A 327 -1.98 20.14 29.62
C GLY A 327 -1.71 20.67 28.21
N GLY A 328 -0.48 21.14 27.96
CA GLY A 328 -0.01 21.41 26.60
C GLY A 328 0.56 20.18 25.91
N LEU A 329 0.82 20.30 24.61
CA LEU A 329 1.38 19.25 23.77
C LEU A 329 2.53 19.80 22.92
N GLN A 330 3.74 19.31 23.14
CA GLN A 330 4.93 19.67 22.39
C GLN A 330 5.16 18.66 21.27
N LEU A 331 5.12 19.10 20.02
CA LEU A 331 5.30 18.22 18.86
C LEU A 331 6.76 18.20 18.37
N TYR A 332 7.67 18.90 19.04
CA TYR A 332 9.06 19.07 18.67
C TYR A 332 9.98 18.45 19.74
N PRO A 333 11.19 18.01 19.37
CA PRO A 333 12.12 17.44 20.34
C PRO A 333 12.62 18.51 21.31
N ALA A 334 13.02 18.12 22.52
CA ALA A 334 13.51 19.06 23.54
C ALA A 334 14.68 19.95 23.06
N SER A 335 15.44 19.43 22.10
CA SER A 335 16.56 20.09 21.43
C SER A 335 16.15 21.20 20.45
N TYR A 336 14.87 21.32 20.10
CA TYR A 336 14.37 22.15 18.99
C TYR A 336 14.93 21.76 17.61
N GLY A 337 15.52 20.57 17.48
CA GLY A 337 16.03 20.07 16.20
C GLY A 337 14.92 19.76 15.21
N TYR A 338 15.30 19.50 13.96
CA TYR A 338 14.37 19.24 12.86
C TYR A 338 13.44 18.06 13.15
N ALA A 339 12.19 18.18 12.74
CA ALA A 339 11.19 17.14 12.84
C ALA A 339 10.24 17.20 11.62
N SER A 340 9.72 16.04 11.18
CA SER A 340 8.93 15.90 9.95
C SER A 340 7.66 15.08 10.20
N GLY A 341 6.94 15.43 11.25
CA GLY A 341 5.61 14.92 11.56
C GLY A 341 4.55 15.50 10.62
N GLY A 342 3.27 15.31 10.90
CA GLY A 342 2.72 14.44 11.92
C GLY A 342 1.20 14.48 11.85
N TYR A 343 0.54 13.67 12.67
CA TYR A 343 -0.89 13.43 12.56
C TYR A 343 -1.57 13.38 13.93
N ILE A 344 -2.54 14.25 14.14
CA ILE A 344 -3.45 14.24 15.30
C ILE A 344 -4.90 14.06 14.79
N ALA A 345 -5.65 13.18 15.44
CA ALA A 345 -7.08 13.07 15.20
C ALA A 345 -7.88 12.79 16.47
N ASP A 346 -9.14 13.24 16.48
CA ASP A 346 -10.12 12.95 17.53
C ASP A 346 -9.63 13.28 18.95
N THR A 347 -8.77 14.30 19.08
CA THR A 347 -7.98 14.54 20.30
C THR A 347 -8.33 15.88 20.92
N LYS A 348 -8.32 15.93 22.24
CA LYS A 348 -8.43 17.16 23.01
C LYS A 348 -7.10 17.48 23.69
N VAL A 349 -6.60 18.69 23.49
CA VAL A 349 -5.47 19.28 24.22
C VAL A 349 -6.01 20.50 24.93
N SER A 350 -6.08 20.49 26.27
CA SER A 350 -6.66 21.60 27.03
C SER A 350 -5.79 22.86 27.00
N GLY A 351 -4.48 22.69 26.83
CA GLY A 351 -3.49 23.76 26.72
C GLY A 351 -3.10 24.08 25.28
N GLN A 352 -1.89 24.63 25.11
CA GLN A 352 -1.33 24.93 23.80
C GLN A 352 -0.71 23.67 23.18
N ALA A 353 -1.04 23.39 21.92
CA ALA A 353 -0.25 22.50 21.07
C ALA A 353 0.78 23.34 20.29
N ALA A 354 2.03 22.88 20.25
CA ALA A 354 3.13 23.63 19.64
C ALA A 354 3.97 22.78 18.68
N SER A 355 4.15 23.26 17.45
CA SER A 355 4.88 22.58 16.37
C SER A 355 6.34 23.00 16.28
N VAL A 356 6.64 24.28 16.51
CA VAL A 356 7.98 24.89 16.55
C VAL A 356 8.87 24.48 15.37
N SER A 357 9.71 23.44 15.50
CA SER A 357 10.64 22.97 14.47
C SER A 357 10.05 21.92 13.52
N GLN A 358 8.80 21.52 13.73
CA GLN A 358 8.07 20.62 12.84
C GLN A 358 7.86 21.28 11.47
N GLN A 359 8.33 20.61 10.41
CA GLN A 359 8.22 21.08 9.04
C GLN A 359 6.76 21.25 8.61
N GLN A 360 5.93 20.26 8.92
CA GLN A 360 4.51 20.23 8.61
C GLN A 360 3.72 19.48 9.67
N TRP A 361 2.40 19.62 9.67
CA TRP A 361 1.52 18.84 10.54
C TRP A 361 0.07 18.82 10.05
N TYR A 362 -0.63 17.72 10.30
CA TYR A 362 -2.08 17.63 10.10
C TYR A 362 -2.83 17.34 11.40
N THR A 363 -3.86 18.14 11.68
CA THR A 363 -4.77 17.91 12.82
C THR A 363 -6.22 17.93 12.36
N ARG A 364 -6.97 16.85 12.61
CA ARG A 364 -8.40 16.81 12.29
C ARG A 364 -9.32 16.48 13.47
N ASP A 365 -10.57 16.91 13.38
CA ASP A 365 -11.65 16.56 14.30
C ASP A 365 -11.24 16.68 15.78
N SER A 366 -10.55 17.76 16.13
CA SER A 366 -9.87 17.89 17.42
C SER A 366 -10.24 19.18 18.13
N ALA A 367 -9.80 19.32 19.38
CA ALA A 367 -9.95 20.53 20.15
C ALA A 367 -8.61 20.89 20.81
N LEU A 368 -8.08 22.06 20.46
CA LEU A 368 -6.84 22.58 21.01
C LEU A 368 -7.16 23.83 21.83
N GLY A 369 -6.52 24.02 22.99
CA GLY A 369 -6.66 25.27 23.73
C GLY A 369 -6.11 26.45 22.93
N SER A 370 -4.96 26.25 22.28
CA SER A 370 -4.41 27.12 21.24
C SER A 370 -3.36 26.37 20.41
N TRP A 371 -2.91 26.99 19.32
CA TRP A 371 -1.81 26.50 18.49
C TRP A 371 -0.66 27.51 18.46
N ASN A 372 0.59 27.02 18.42
CA ASN A 372 1.78 27.84 18.20
C ASN A 372 2.79 27.16 17.25
N GLY A 373 3.39 27.96 16.37
CA GLY A 373 4.43 27.52 15.44
C GLY A 373 3.90 27.12 14.06
N GLY A 374 4.78 27.16 13.07
CA GLY A 374 4.47 26.84 11.68
C GLY A 374 5.71 27.06 10.83
N VAL A 375 6.24 25.98 10.24
CA VAL A 375 7.45 26.05 9.38
C VAL A 375 7.06 26.11 7.92
N TRP A 376 6.43 25.06 7.36
CA TRP A 376 6.04 25.03 5.94
C TRP A 376 4.56 24.75 5.69
N ASN A 377 3.93 23.80 6.38
CA ASN A 377 2.55 23.40 6.08
C ASN A 377 1.78 22.91 7.33
N MET A 378 1.00 23.78 7.97
CA MET A 378 0.19 23.41 9.14
C MET A 378 -1.28 23.36 8.76
N VAL A 379 -1.87 22.16 8.70
CA VAL A 379 -3.20 21.95 8.15
C VAL A 379 -4.18 21.46 9.21
N PHE A 380 -5.37 22.06 9.22
CA PHE A 380 -6.43 21.75 10.16
C PHE A 380 -7.75 21.50 9.43
N SER A 381 -8.52 20.50 9.85
CA SER A 381 -9.92 20.38 9.43
C SER A 381 -10.81 19.90 10.57
N GLY A 382 -11.91 20.59 10.84
CA GLY A 382 -12.77 20.21 11.97
C GLY A 382 -12.10 20.39 13.34
N THR A 383 -11.12 21.29 13.46
CA THR A 383 -10.34 21.48 14.68
C THR A 383 -10.69 22.80 15.35
N SER A 384 -11.30 22.73 16.53
CA SER A 384 -11.54 23.91 17.36
C SER A 384 -10.23 24.38 18.02
N GLY A 385 -10.05 25.71 18.12
CA GLY A 385 -8.80 26.33 18.59
C GLY A 385 -7.65 26.31 17.57
N ALA A 386 -7.89 25.80 16.36
CA ALA A 386 -6.99 26.01 15.24
C ALA A 386 -6.94 27.50 14.82
N PRO A 387 -5.79 27.99 14.37
CA PRO A 387 -5.66 29.34 13.80
C PRO A 387 -6.47 29.46 12.50
N ALA A 388 -6.85 30.69 12.13
CA ALA A 388 -7.45 30.93 10.82
C ALA A 388 -6.44 30.66 9.69
N THR A 389 -6.93 30.41 8.47
CA THR A 389 -6.05 30.27 7.29
C THR A 389 -5.28 31.57 7.06
N THR A 390 -3.95 31.46 7.09
CA THR A 390 -3.00 32.58 6.90
C THR A 390 -1.91 32.26 5.87
N PHE A 391 -1.95 31.06 5.26
CA PHE A 391 -1.03 30.66 4.21
C PHE A 391 -0.91 31.76 3.12
N PRO A 392 0.30 32.16 2.71
CA PRO A 392 1.57 31.45 2.92
C PRO A 392 2.32 31.79 4.21
N ASN A 393 1.97 32.86 4.93
CA ASN A 393 2.74 33.30 6.09
C ASN A 393 1.87 33.95 7.19
N PRO A 394 1.77 33.33 8.38
CA PRO A 394 2.31 32.01 8.71
C PRO A 394 1.57 30.88 7.93
N PRO A 395 2.13 29.65 7.85
CA PRO A 395 1.74 28.66 6.84
C PRO A 395 0.52 27.80 7.22
N GLU A 396 -0.52 28.40 7.80
CA GLU A 396 -1.71 27.68 8.26
C GLU A 396 -2.79 27.58 7.19
N THR A 397 -3.34 26.37 7.02
CA THR A 397 -4.52 26.08 6.18
C THR A 397 -5.61 25.43 7.03
N THR A 398 -6.74 26.11 7.21
CA THR A 398 -7.79 25.69 8.14
C THR A 398 -9.13 25.54 7.46
N LEU A 399 -9.73 24.37 7.60
CA LEU A 399 -11.10 24.06 7.19
C LEU A 399 -11.98 23.93 8.42
N ALA A 400 -13.19 24.48 8.36
CA ALA A 400 -14.14 24.43 9.47
C ALA A 400 -14.54 23.00 9.86
N THR A 401 -14.57 22.08 8.89
CA THR A 401 -15.00 20.70 9.07
C THR A 401 -14.17 19.74 8.21
N THR A 402 -14.00 18.50 8.67
CA THR A 402 -13.60 17.40 7.79
C THR A 402 -14.84 16.89 7.03
N PRO A 403 -14.85 16.85 5.68
CA PRO A 403 -16.08 16.58 4.91
C PRO A 403 -16.77 15.26 5.28
N VAL A 404 -15.98 14.20 5.42
CA VAL A 404 -16.41 12.91 5.95
C VAL A 404 -15.26 12.36 6.78
N SER A 405 -15.53 11.85 7.97
CA SER A 405 -14.54 11.13 8.76
C SER A 405 -15.19 9.94 9.47
N ARG A 406 -14.41 8.90 9.69
CA ARG A 406 -14.78 7.77 10.54
C ARG A 406 -13.60 7.50 11.44
N ASP A 407 -13.77 7.63 12.74
CA ASP A 407 -12.65 7.41 13.65
C ASP A 407 -12.25 5.91 13.66
N VAL A 408 -11.02 5.65 14.09
CA VAL A 408 -10.42 4.31 14.02
C VAL A 408 -11.18 3.27 14.86
N PRO A 409 -11.27 2.00 14.41
CA PRO A 409 -11.61 0.90 15.31
C PRO A 409 -10.60 0.77 16.44
N TYR A 410 -11.06 0.55 17.67
CA TYR A 410 -10.17 0.40 18.82
C TYR A 410 -10.60 -0.72 19.77
N LEU A 411 -9.61 -1.39 20.37
CA LEU A 411 -9.81 -2.42 21.37
C LEU A 411 -10.15 -1.77 22.72
N TYR A 412 -11.16 -2.29 23.41
CA TYR A 412 -11.48 -1.89 24.78
C TYR A 412 -11.98 -3.06 25.62
N VAL A 413 -12.03 -2.88 26.93
CA VAL A 413 -12.59 -3.85 27.89
C VAL A 413 -13.95 -3.34 28.36
N ASP A 414 -14.99 -4.16 28.20
CA ASP A 414 -16.33 -3.82 28.67
C ASP A 414 -16.49 -4.01 30.19
N GLY A 415 -17.62 -3.57 30.75
CA GLY A 415 -17.91 -3.67 32.19
C GLY A 415 -17.98 -5.10 32.74
N THR A 416 -17.93 -6.13 31.88
CA THR A 416 -17.87 -7.55 32.28
C THR A 416 -16.45 -8.13 32.22
N GLY A 417 -15.45 -7.31 31.89
CA GLY A 417 -14.05 -7.74 31.73
C GLY A 417 -13.76 -8.40 30.38
N LYS A 418 -14.70 -8.37 29.43
CA LYS A 418 -14.53 -8.94 28.09
C LYS A 418 -13.95 -7.92 27.12
N TYR A 419 -13.10 -8.37 26.22
CA TYR A 419 -12.55 -7.54 25.17
C TYR A 419 -13.54 -7.38 24.02
N ARG A 420 -13.59 -6.15 23.51
CA ARG A 420 -14.46 -5.72 22.41
C ARG A 420 -13.67 -4.82 21.48
N VAL A 421 -14.07 -4.76 20.22
CA VAL A 421 -13.63 -3.73 19.28
C VAL A 421 -14.77 -2.75 19.08
N PHE A 422 -14.56 -1.50 19.46
CA PHE A 422 -15.50 -0.43 19.18
C PHE A 422 -15.31 0.06 17.74
N LEU A 423 -16.42 0.25 17.04
CA LEU A 423 -16.49 0.69 15.65
C LEU A 423 -17.20 2.05 15.60
N PRO A 424 -16.46 3.17 15.59
CA PRO A 424 -17.06 4.50 15.49
C PRO A 424 -17.93 4.65 14.23
N SER A 425 -19.02 5.39 14.37
CA SER A 425 -19.90 5.74 13.26
C SER A 425 -19.23 6.72 12.30
N LEU A 426 -19.67 6.70 11.04
CA LEU A 426 -19.32 7.72 10.05
C LEU A 426 -19.86 9.09 10.52
N ARG A 427 -19.07 10.15 10.37
CA ARG A 427 -19.44 11.54 10.59
C ARG A 427 -19.30 12.31 9.29
N THR A 428 -20.28 13.15 8.99
CA THR A 428 -20.23 14.10 7.87
C THR A 428 -20.05 15.50 8.42
N ASN A 429 -19.23 16.32 7.77
CA ASN A 429 -18.85 17.65 8.25
C ASN A 429 -18.37 17.60 9.71
N ALA A 430 -17.50 16.64 9.99
CA ALA A 430 -17.01 16.38 11.33
C ALA A 430 -16.23 17.58 11.87
N SER A 431 -16.41 17.83 13.16
CA SER A 431 -15.72 18.88 13.89
C SER A 431 -15.66 18.49 15.37
N GLY A 432 -14.50 18.69 15.98
CA GLY A 432 -14.20 18.33 17.35
C GLY A 432 -14.12 16.82 17.62
N PRO A 433 -13.59 16.43 18.80
CA PRO A 433 -13.45 15.03 19.18
C PRO A 433 -14.80 14.34 19.31
N SER A 434 -14.91 13.12 18.80
CA SER A 434 -16.16 12.35 18.74
C SER A 434 -16.71 11.98 20.12
N TRP A 435 -15.86 11.97 21.13
CA TRP A 435 -16.15 11.65 22.53
C TRP A 435 -16.35 12.89 23.41
N ALA A 436 -16.24 14.11 22.85
CA ALA A 436 -16.26 15.34 23.64
C ALA A 436 -17.60 15.60 24.35
N ASN A 437 -18.71 15.11 23.79
CA ASN A 437 -20.08 15.35 24.28
C ASN A 437 -20.77 14.06 24.77
N GLY A 438 -19.98 13.10 25.26
CA GLY A 438 -20.45 11.77 25.69
C GLY A 438 -19.75 10.65 24.92
N SER A 439 -20.22 9.41 25.09
CA SER A 439 -19.62 8.27 24.39
C SER A 439 -19.70 8.44 22.88
N THR A 440 -18.60 8.14 22.19
CA THR A 440 -18.56 8.19 20.72
C THR A 440 -19.67 7.33 20.13
N PRO A 441 -20.45 7.85 19.16
CA PRO A 441 -21.43 7.05 18.44
C PRO A 441 -20.75 5.91 17.67
N GLY A 442 -21.31 4.71 17.75
CA GLY A 442 -20.76 3.53 17.08
C GLY A 442 -21.37 2.24 17.59
N SER A 443 -20.77 1.12 17.18
CA SER A 443 -21.17 -0.22 17.59
C SER A 443 -20.01 -0.97 18.23
N SER A 444 -20.29 -1.93 19.11
CA SER A 444 -19.29 -2.76 19.76
C SER A 444 -19.36 -4.20 19.27
N VAL A 445 -18.23 -4.72 18.76
CA VAL A 445 -18.12 -6.10 18.27
C VAL A 445 -17.32 -6.93 19.28
N PRO A 446 -17.83 -8.10 19.71
CA PRO A 446 -17.09 -8.96 20.63
C PRO A 446 -15.83 -9.55 20.00
N MET A 447 -14.77 -9.71 20.80
CA MET A 447 -13.54 -10.39 20.34
C MET A 447 -13.79 -11.84 19.93
N SER A 448 -14.87 -12.48 20.39
CA SER A 448 -15.31 -13.79 19.88
C SER A 448 -15.63 -13.83 18.37
N GLN A 449 -15.74 -12.68 17.70
CA GLN A 449 -15.89 -12.57 16.24
C GLN A 449 -14.57 -12.25 15.50
N PHE A 450 -13.45 -12.16 16.21
CA PHE A 450 -12.13 -11.84 15.65
C PHE A 450 -11.20 -13.04 15.73
N TYR A 451 -10.67 -13.45 14.59
CA TYR A 451 -9.51 -14.33 14.57
C TYR A 451 -8.27 -13.55 15.00
N VAL A 452 -7.67 -13.94 16.12
CA VAL A 452 -6.48 -13.30 16.69
C VAL A 452 -5.24 -13.88 16.01
N VAL A 453 -4.71 -13.14 15.04
CA VAL A 453 -3.57 -13.56 14.20
C VAL A 453 -2.27 -13.39 14.98
N LYS A 454 -1.49 -14.48 15.10
CA LYS A 454 -0.25 -14.56 15.88
C LYS A 454 0.91 -15.11 15.06
N SER A 455 2.12 -14.96 15.58
CA SER A 455 3.31 -15.61 15.01
C SER A 455 3.05 -17.10 14.80
N GLY A 456 3.32 -17.59 13.58
CA GLY A 456 3.06 -18.96 13.14
C GLY A 456 1.77 -19.14 12.34
N ASP A 457 0.86 -18.17 12.34
CA ASP A 457 -0.26 -18.17 11.40
C ASP A 457 0.23 -18.04 9.96
N THR A 458 -0.44 -18.76 9.05
CA THR A 458 -0.14 -18.75 7.63
C THR A 458 -1.15 -17.90 6.89
N ALA A 459 -0.81 -17.39 5.71
CA ALA A 459 -1.78 -16.72 4.84
C ALA A 459 -3.00 -17.63 4.53
N ALA A 460 -2.84 -18.96 4.55
CA ALA A 460 -3.94 -19.91 4.41
C ALA A 460 -4.87 -19.95 5.63
N SER A 461 -4.35 -20.00 6.86
CA SER A 461 -5.19 -19.97 8.06
C SER A 461 -5.95 -18.65 8.18
N ILE A 462 -5.29 -17.53 7.85
CA ILE A 462 -5.92 -16.20 7.86
C ILE A 462 -7.04 -16.09 6.81
N ASN A 463 -6.80 -16.55 5.58
CA ASN A 463 -7.84 -16.59 4.54
C ASN A 463 -9.01 -17.50 4.91
N ASN A 464 -8.74 -18.65 5.55
CA ASN A 464 -9.79 -19.54 6.04
C ASN A 464 -10.65 -18.84 7.09
N ALA A 465 -10.06 -18.05 8.01
CA ALA A 465 -10.80 -17.28 8.98
C ALA A 465 -11.67 -16.18 8.33
N LEU A 466 -11.12 -15.45 7.35
CA LEU A 466 -11.88 -14.46 6.57
C LEU A 466 -13.08 -15.11 5.86
N ALA A 467 -12.85 -16.24 5.17
CA ALA A 467 -13.88 -17.00 4.48
C ALA A 467 -14.95 -17.54 5.45
N ALA A 468 -14.54 -17.93 6.66
CA ALA A 468 -15.43 -18.39 7.72
C ALA A 468 -16.19 -17.26 8.44
N GLY A 469 -16.11 -16.01 7.97
CA GLY A 469 -16.89 -14.92 8.56
C GLY A 469 -16.21 -14.16 9.70
N CYS A 470 -14.93 -14.39 9.98
CA CYS A 470 -14.21 -13.67 11.02
C CYS A 470 -13.77 -12.26 10.58
N ASN A 471 -13.71 -11.36 11.55
CA ASN A 471 -12.85 -10.18 11.52
C ASN A 471 -11.42 -10.60 11.88
N LEU A 472 -10.42 -9.75 11.65
CA LEU A 472 -9.03 -10.04 11.98
C LEU A 472 -8.49 -9.09 13.03
N PHE A 473 -7.80 -9.63 14.02
CA PHE A 473 -7.03 -8.88 15.01
C PHE A 473 -5.57 -9.32 14.94
N PHE A 474 -4.69 -8.49 14.39
CA PHE A 474 -3.27 -8.76 14.30
C PHE A 474 -2.55 -8.29 15.56
N THR A 475 -1.90 -9.24 16.24
CA THR A 475 -1.02 -8.95 17.39
C THR A 475 0.33 -8.40 16.90
N PRO A 476 1.17 -7.81 17.77
CA PRO A 476 2.48 -7.30 17.35
C PRO A 476 3.39 -8.43 16.85
N GLY A 477 3.80 -8.37 15.58
CA GLY A 477 4.64 -9.38 14.93
C GLY A 477 4.91 -9.10 13.45
N ILE A 478 5.72 -9.96 12.82
CA ILE A 478 5.98 -9.96 11.37
C ILE A 478 5.37 -11.23 10.78
N TYR A 479 4.60 -11.07 9.70
CA TYR A 479 3.77 -12.09 9.10
C TYR A 479 4.12 -12.22 7.62
N HIS A 480 4.77 -13.32 7.26
CA HIS A 480 5.09 -13.67 5.88
C HIS A 480 3.89 -14.28 5.17
N LEU A 481 3.60 -13.78 3.97
CA LEU A 481 2.41 -14.12 3.20
C LEU A 481 2.80 -14.71 1.86
N ASN A 482 2.69 -16.04 1.72
CA ASN A 482 2.94 -16.74 0.47
C ASN A 482 1.75 -16.69 -0.52
N GLN A 483 0.63 -16.09 -0.12
CA GLN A 483 -0.55 -15.83 -0.95
C GLN A 483 -1.27 -14.57 -0.46
N THR A 484 -2.00 -13.92 -1.35
CA THR A 484 -2.79 -12.72 -1.03
C THR A 484 -3.86 -13.01 0.02
N LEU A 485 -3.99 -12.12 1.00
CA LEU A 485 -5.14 -12.12 1.92
C LEU A 485 -6.37 -11.51 1.23
N ASN A 486 -7.49 -12.26 1.18
CA ASN A 486 -8.68 -11.90 0.42
C ASN A 486 -9.83 -11.48 1.33
N VAL A 487 -10.08 -10.18 1.40
CA VAL A 487 -11.15 -9.58 2.21
C VAL A 487 -12.37 -9.36 1.33
N THR A 488 -13.31 -10.29 1.41
CA THR A 488 -14.45 -10.35 0.46
C THR A 488 -15.80 -10.00 1.10
N ARG A 489 -15.86 -9.96 2.44
CA ARG A 489 -17.10 -9.70 3.19
C ARG A 489 -17.21 -8.22 3.56
N ALA A 490 -18.36 -7.61 3.27
CA ALA A 490 -18.70 -6.27 3.74
C ALA A 490 -18.56 -6.16 5.27
N ASN A 491 -18.24 -4.96 5.76
CA ASN A 491 -18.07 -4.66 7.19
C ASN A 491 -16.96 -5.46 7.90
N THR A 492 -16.07 -6.14 7.17
CA THR A 492 -14.92 -6.81 7.79
C THR A 492 -14.00 -5.78 8.44
N THR A 493 -13.71 -5.99 9.72
CA THR A 493 -12.73 -5.18 10.46
C THR A 493 -11.40 -5.93 10.53
N ILE A 494 -10.32 -5.23 10.20
CA ILE A 494 -8.94 -5.70 10.24
C ILE A 494 -8.17 -4.71 11.10
N LEU A 495 -7.89 -5.12 12.33
CA LEU A 495 -7.29 -4.28 13.36
C LEU A 495 -5.91 -4.80 13.73
N GLY A 496 -4.90 -3.95 13.64
CA GLY A 496 -3.55 -4.21 14.13
C GLY A 496 -3.18 -3.33 15.33
N ILE A 497 -2.40 -3.90 16.25
CA ILE A 497 -1.74 -3.18 17.35
C ILE A 497 -0.26 -3.55 17.42
N GLY A 498 0.59 -2.60 17.78
CA GLY A 498 2.05 -2.78 17.84
C GLY A 498 2.69 -3.03 16.48
N TYR A 499 2.20 -2.35 15.44
CA TYR A 499 2.77 -2.38 14.07
C TYR A 499 2.94 -3.79 13.50
N PRO A 500 1.87 -4.63 13.48
CA PRO A 500 1.92 -5.90 12.78
C PRO A 500 2.32 -5.65 11.33
N THR A 501 3.35 -6.37 10.90
CA THR A 501 4.01 -6.15 9.61
C THR A 501 3.68 -7.31 8.69
N LEU A 502 3.05 -7.03 7.55
CA LEU A 502 2.69 -8.01 6.54
C LEU A 502 3.72 -7.98 5.41
N VAL A 503 4.43 -9.08 5.21
CA VAL A 503 5.49 -9.22 4.20
C VAL A 503 5.02 -10.18 3.11
N PRO A 504 4.71 -9.73 1.89
CA PRO A 504 4.35 -10.64 0.80
C PRO A 504 5.60 -11.35 0.27
N ASP A 505 5.56 -12.67 0.21
CA ASP A 505 6.58 -13.50 -0.42
C ASP A 505 6.24 -13.75 -1.89
N ASN A 506 7.25 -14.08 -2.70
CA ASN A 506 7.06 -14.55 -4.09
C ASN A 506 6.31 -13.55 -5.02
N GLY A 507 6.28 -12.26 -4.67
CA GLY A 507 5.68 -11.21 -5.51
C GLY A 507 4.15 -11.19 -5.51
N VAL A 508 3.51 -11.86 -4.55
CA VAL A 508 2.06 -11.73 -4.36
C VAL A 508 1.71 -10.32 -3.86
N ASN A 509 0.46 -9.90 -4.03
CA ASN A 509 -0.03 -8.75 -3.26
C ASN A 509 -0.23 -9.21 -1.81
N ALA A 510 0.06 -8.37 -0.82
CA ALA A 510 -0.12 -8.77 0.58
C ALA A 510 -1.62 -8.92 0.92
N MET A 511 -2.45 -7.97 0.47
CA MET A 511 -3.88 -7.98 0.73
C MET A 511 -4.69 -7.37 -0.40
N GLN A 512 -5.87 -7.93 -0.65
CA GLN A 512 -6.87 -7.36 -1.53
C GLN A 512 -8.23 -7.31 -0.82
N VAL A 513 -8.88 -6.15 -0.91
CA VAL A 513 -10.26 -5.91 -0.47
C VAL A 513 -11.16 -5.87 -1.70
N SER A 514 -12.27 -6.60 -1.65
CA SER A 514 -13.29 -6.55 -2.70
C SER A 514 -14.08 -5.25 -2.67
N ASP A 515 -14.77 -4.93 -3.76
CA ASP A 515 -15.66 -3.77 -3.87
C ASP A 515 -16.94 -3.96 -3.05
N VAL A 516 -16.80 -3.86 -1.73
CA VAL A 516 -17.86 -4.09 -0.74
C VAL A 516 -17.87 -2.98 0.30
N ASP A 517 -19.04 -2.76 0.89
CA ASP A 517 -19.24 -1.73 1.90
C ASP A 517 -18.40 -1.98 3.17
N GLY A 518 -17.96 -0.89 3.79
CA GLY A 518 -17.72 -0.83 5.24
C GLY A 518 -16.50 -1.57 5.76
N VAL A 519 -15.59 -2.06 4.90
CA VAL A 519 -14.34 -2.67 5.37
C VAL A 519 -13.52 -1.64 6.12
N ARG A 520 -12.91 -2.03 7.25
CA ARG A 520 -12.10 -1.14 8.09
C ARG A 520 -10.72 -1.74 8.28
N LEU A 521 -9.70 -1.09 7.72
CA LEU A 521 -8.30 -1.45 7.91
C LEU A 521 -7.68 -0.46 8.88
N LYS A 522 -7.06 -0.94 9.94
CA LYS A 522 -6.38 -0.09 10.92
C LYS A 522 -5.08 -0.66 11.43
N GLY A 523 -4.03 0.17 11.46
CA GLY A 523 -2.80 -0.10 12.21
C GLY A 523 -1.95 -1.23 11.63
N LEU A 524 -1.75 -1.25 10.31
CA LEU A 524 -0.99 -2.28 9.60
C LEU A 524 0.23 -1.66 8.90
N LEU A 525 1.37 -2.35 8.96
CA LEU A 525 2.52 -2.03 8.12
C LEU A 525 2.63 -3.08 7.01
N PHE A 526 2.52 -2.68 5.76
CA PHE A 526 2.83 -3.52 4.61
C PHE A 526 4.30 -3.31 4.21
N ASP A 527 5.12 -4.34 4.34
CA ASP A 527 6.56 -4.26 4.08
C ASP A 527 6.93 -5.15 2.90
N ALA A 528 7.40 -4.57 1.81
CA ALA A 528 7.57 -5.29 0.55
C ALA A 528 8.62 -6.41 0.65
N GLY A 529 8.28 -7.60 0.13
CA GLY A 529 9.24 -8.69 -0.04
C GLY A 529 10.27 -8.41 -1.15
N THR A 530 11.29 -9.26 -1.21
CA THR A 530 12.40 -9.12 -2.18
C THR A 530 12.00 -9.35 -3.64
N THR A 531 10.87 -10.06 -3.86
CA THR A 531 10.27 -10.24 -5.18
C THR A 531 9.21 -9.18 -5.39
N ASN A 532 9.25 -8.52 -6.55
CA ASN A 532 8.37 -7.38 -6.84
C ASN A 532 6.88 -7.76 -6.83
N SER A 533 6.12 -7.19 -5.90
CA SER A 533 4.66 -7.25 -5.90
C SER A 533 4.06 -6.22 -6.85
N GLN A 534 2.96 -6.53 -7.53
CA GLN A 534 2.30 -5.54 -8.39
C GLN A 534 1.64 -4.42 -7.56
N ALA A 535 1.06 -4.77 -6.42
CA ALA A 535 0.64 -3.84 -5.39
C ALA A 535 0.83 -4.47 -4.00
N LEU A 536 1.02 -3.69 -2.93
CA LEU A 536 0.99 -4.25 -1.58
C LEU A 536 -0.45 -4.39 -1.07
N LEU A 537 -1.27 -3.34 -1.24
CA LEU A 537 -2.69 -3.32 -0.92
C LEU A 537 -3.52 -2.85 -2.12
N THR A 538 -4.63 -3.54 -2.39
CA THR A 538 -5.64 -3.10 -3.35
C THR A 538 -7.02 -3.04 -2.70
N VAL A 539 -7.74 -1.93 -2.87
CA VAL A 539 -9.11 -1.72 -2.38
C VAL A 539 -10.07 -1.61 -3.56
N GLY A 540 -10.93 -2.61 -3.74
CA GLY A 540 -11.80 -2.75 -4.89
C GLY A 540 -11.10 -3.37 -6.10
N GLN A 541 -11.87 -3.96 -7.00
CA GLN A 541 -11.37 -4.51 -8.25
C GLN A 541 -11.14 -3.39 -9.28
N SER A 542 -10.24 -3.59 -10.25
CA SER A 542 -10.12 -2.66 -11.37
C SER A 542 -11.47 -2.55 -12.11
N GLY A 543 -11.90 -1.32 -12.41
CA GLY A 543 -13.21 -1.05 -13.02
C GLY A 543 -14.37 -0.98 -12.02
N SER A 544 -14.11 -1.07 -10.71
CA SER A 544 -15.09 -0.76 -9.67
C SER A 544 -15.76 0.60 -9.89
N SER A 545 -17.08 0.61 -9.75
CA SER A 545 -17.92 1.79 -9.99
C SER A 545 -19.11 1.88 -9.04
N ALA A 546 -19.26 0.92 -8.12
CA ALA A 546 -20.26 1.01 -7.07
C ALA A 546 -19.96 2.22 -6.17
N SER A 547 -21.01 2.85 -5.67
CA SER A 547 -20.90 3.86 -4.61
C SER A 547 -21.04 3.20 -3.25
N HIS A 548 -20.19 3.62 -2.33
CA HIS A 548 -20.14 3.17 -0.93
C HIS A 548 -20.35 4.34 0.05
N ALA A 549 -20.89 5.47 -0.41
CA ALA A 549 -20.96 6.73 0.35
C ALA A 549 -21.59 6.60 1.75
N SER A 550 -22.59 5.74 1.94
CA SER A 550 -23.24 5.51 3.23
C SER A 550 -22.41 4.67 4.21
N ASN A 551 -21.51 3.84 3.68
CA ASN A 551 -20.68 2.94 4.47
C ASN A 551 -19.36 2.64 3.73
N PRO A 552 -18.46 3.63 3.63
CA PRO A 552 -17.27 3.49 2.80
C PRO A 552 -16.28 2.50 3.41
N THR A 553 -15.37 1.98 2.60
CA THR A 553 -14.16 1.33 3.12
C THR A 553 -13.21 2.40 3.72
N THR A 554 -12.57 2.11 4.85
CA THR A 554 -11.53 2.99 5.45
C THR A 554 -10.17 2.30 5.50
N VAL A 555 -9.14 3.09 5.19
CA VAL A 555 -7.72 2.72 5.28
C VAL A 555 -7.07 3.71 6.27
N GLN A 556 -6.78 3.26 7.49
CA GLN A 556 -6.39 4.17 8.59
C GLN A 556 -5.14 3.70 9.31
N ASP A 557 -4.15 4.57 9.51
CA ASP A 557 -2.85 4.17 10.07
C ASP A 557 -2.28 2.93 9.35
N VAL A 558 -2.41 2.94 8.03
CA VAL A 558 -1.88 1.90 7.16
C VAL A 558 -0.64 2.45 6.47
N PHE A 559 0.47 1.77 6.69
CA PHE A 559 1.78 2.23 6.28
C PHE A 559 2.39 1.25 5.29
N PHE A 560 3.25 1.74 4.41
CA PHE A 560 3.93 0.95 3.41
C PHE A 560 5.43 1.24 3.45
N ARG A 561 6.23 0.18 3.43
CA ARG A 561 7.68 0.27 3.34
C ARG A 561 8.19 -0.57 2.18
N ILE A 562 9.08 0.02 1.37
CA ILE A 562 9.76 -0.68 0.27
C ILE A 562 11.27 -0.41 0.38
N GLY A 563 12.02 -1.38 0.89
CA GLY A 563 13.43 -1.17 1.25
C GLY A 563 13.62 -0.96 2.76
N GLY A 564 14.83 -0.59 3.18
CA GLY A 564 15.10 -0.24 4.58
C GLY A 564 15.49 -1.44 5.44
N GLN A 565 14.55 -2.35 5.71
CA GLN A 565 14.86 -3.57 6.47
C GLN A 565 15.46 -4.66 5.56
N ILE A 566 14.84 -4.87 4.40
CA ILE A 566 15.24 -5.80 3.34
C ILE A 566 15.18 -5.07 1.99
N ALA A 567 15.77 -5.61 0.93
CA ALA A 567 15.69 -5.06 -0.44
C ALA A 567 14.30 -5.30 -1.08
N GLY A 568 13.26 -4.76 -0.44
CA GLY A 568 11.86 -4.92 -0.83
C GLY A 568 11.55 -4.24 -2.16
N LYS A 569 10.60 -4.79 -2.93
CA LYS A 569 10.19 -4.24 -4.23
C LYS A 569 8.68 -4.31 -4.40
N ALA A 570 8.08 -3.24 -4.92
CA ALA A 570 6.69 -3.29 -5.37
C ALA A 570 6.43 -2.22 -6.43
N THR A 571 5.65 -2.54 -7.46
CA THR A 571 5.25 -1.55 -8.47
C THR A 571 4.40 -0.46 -7.83
N ASN A 572 3.39 -0.85 -7.04
CA ASN A 572 2.52 0.07 -6.31
C ASN A 572 2.49 -0.26 -4.83
N SER A 573 2.34 0.73 -3.95
CA SER A 573 2.02 0.44 -2.53
C SER A 573 0.52 0.26 -2.33
N LEU A 574 -0.28 1.27 -2.70
CA LEU A 574 -1.73 1.26 -2.55
C LEU A 574 -2.43 1.57 -3.88
N VAL A 575 -3.41 0.73 -4.24
CA VAL A 575 -4.36 0.97 -5.33
C VAL A 575 -5.77 1.02 -4.78
N VAL A 576 -6.48 2.13 -4.99
CA VAL A 576 -7.87 2.35 -4.54
C VAL A 576 -8.79 2.48 -5.75
N ASN A 577 -9.55 1.42 -6.02
CA ASN A 577 -10.56 1.37 -7.08
C ASN A 577 -11.98 1.63 -6.55
N SER A 578 -12.28 1.25 -5.31
CA SER A 578 -13.61 1.46 -4.72
C SER A 578 -13.90 2.95 -4.52
N SER A 579 -15.07 3.39 -4.99
CA SER A 579 -15.54 4.75 -4.76
C SER A 579 -15.78 5.02 -3.27
N ASP A 580 -15.77 6.30 -2.91
CA ASP A 580 -16.07 6.80 -1.55
C ASP A 580 -15.09 6.33 -0.46
N THR A 581 -14.04 5.57 -0.81
CA THR A 581 -13.00 5.12 0.13
C THR A 581 -12.41 6.30 0.88
N ILE A 582 -12.23 6.14 2.20
CA ILE A 582 -11.57 7.13 3.05
C ILE A 582 -10.16 6.62 3.37
N ILE A 583 -9.16 7.35 2.91
CA ILE A 583 -7.75 7.15 3.22
C ILE A 583 -7.40 8.15 4.32
N ASP A 584 -7.18 7.69 5.55
CA ASP A 584 -7.03 8.56 6.71
C ASP A 584 -5.78 8.23 7.50
N HIS A 585 -4.72 8.99 7.25
CA HIS A 585 -3.36 8.73 7.69
C HIS A 585 -2.76 7.47 7.06
N ILE A 586 -2.13 7.65 5.90
CA ILE A 586 -1.19 6.67 5.36
C ILE A 586 0.19 7.29 5.24
N TRP A 587 1.20 6.43 5.30
CA TRP A 587 2.55 6.76 4.87
C TRP A 587 3.01 5.69 3.91
N ALA A 588 3.20 6.06 2.65
CA ALA A 588 3.76 5.20 1.63
C ALA A 588 5.20 5.62 1.38
N TRP A 589 6.16 4.79 1.78
CA TRP A 589 7.57 5.14 1.81
C TRP A 589 8.41 4.13 1.05
N ARG A 590 8.96 4.55 -0.09
CA ARG A 590 10.11 3.87 -0.68
C ARG A 590 11.33 4.31 0.12
N ALA A 591 12.03 3.37 0.75
CA ALA A 591 13.09 3.69 1.68
C ALA A 591 14.22 4.50 1.03
N ASP A 592 14.59 5.62 1.64
CA ASP A 592 15.76 6.44 1.31
C ASP A 592 16.99 6.08 2.15
N HIS A 593 16.80 5.38 3.27
CA HIS A 593 17.85 4.85 4.14
C HIS A 593 17.47 3.48 4.71
N GLY A 594 18.46 2.74 5.20
CA GLY A 594 18.24 1.35 5.60
C GLY A 594 19.48 0.60 6.03
N ASN A 595 19.26 -0.68 6.33
CA ASN A 595 20.32 -1.68 6.44
C ASN A 595 21.16 -1.72 5.15
N SER A 596 22.43 -2.08 5.26
CA SER A 596 23.33 -2.18 4.11
C SER A 596 22.76 -3.06 3.00
N GLY A 597 22.79 -2.56 1.76
CA GLY A 597 22.32 -3.30 0.57
C GLY A 597 20.79 -3.36 0.39
N THR A 598 20.01 -2.61 1.18
CA THR A 598 18.54 -2.63 1.10
C THR A 598 17.92 -1.44 0.39
N VAL A 599 18.71 -0.40 0.10
CA VAL A 599 18.25 0.85 -0.53
C VAL A 599 19.12 1.19 -1.74
N GLY A 600 18.49 1.75 -2.77
CA GLY A 600 19.13 2.28 -3.96
C GLY A 600 18.25 2.16 -5.21
N TRP A 601 18.58 2.92 -6.25
CA TRP A 601 17.75 3.07 -7.45
C TRP A 601 17.34 1.75 -8.11
N ASN A 602 18.24 0.76 -8.12
CA ASN A 602 17.98 -0.57 -8.67
C ASN A 602 17.75 -1.65 -7.59
N THR A 603 17.75 -1.25 -6.32
CA THR A 603 17.71 -2.15 -5.16
C THR A 603 16.28 -2.29 -4.65
N ASN A 604 15.66 -1.21 -4.18
CA ASN A 604 14.29 -1.18 -3.65
C ASN A 604 13.36 -0.47 -4.64
N THR A 605 13.23 -1.06 -5.83
CA THR A 605 12.47 -0.44 -6.93
C THR A 605 10.99 -0.31 -6.58
N ALA A 606 10.44 0.88 -6.80
CA ALA A 606 9.01 1.13 -6.67
C ALA A 606 8.55 2.27 -7.57
N ASP A 607 7.49 2.04 -8.35
CA ASP A 607 7.03 3.01 -9.34
C ASP A 607 6.17 4.10 -8.69
N THR A 608 5.12 3.71 -7.96
CA THR A 608 4.11 4.66 -7.45
C THR A 608 3.63 4.30 -6.04
N GLY A 609 3.46 5.30 -5.18
CA GLY A 609 2.97 5.08 -3.82
C GLY A 609 1.47 4.83 -3.80
N LEU A 610 0.70 5.73 -4.40
CA LEU A 610 -0.75 5.68 -4.39
C LEU A 610 -1.34 5.86 -5.79
N VAL A 611 -2.24 4.95 -6.18
CA VAL A 611 -3.11 5.09 -7.35
C VAL A 611 -4.58 5.12 -6.91
N VAL A 612 -5.30 6.19 -7.22
CA VAL A 612 -6.73 6.34 -6.93
C VAL A 612 -7.53 6.35 -8.23
N ASN A 613 -8.32 5.30 -8.44
CA ASN A 613 -9.24 5.16 -9.58
C ASN A 613 -10.70 5.39 -9.18
N GLY A 614 -11.06 5.10 -7.93
CA GLY A 614 -12.43 5.25 -7.41
C GLY A 614 -12.89 6.71 -7.38
N ALA A 615 -14.19 6.93 -7.61
CA ALA A 615 -14.79 8.25 -7.49
C ALA A 615 -14.97 8.66 -6.02
N ASN A 616 -15.01 9.96 -5.72
CA ASN A 616 -15.32 10.53 -4.40
C ASN A 616 -14.42 10.02 -3.26
N VAL A 617 -13.24 9.52 -3.56
CA VAL A 617 -12.25 9.12 -2.56
C VAL A 617 -11.80 10.35 -1.77
N LEU A 618 -11.66 10.22 -0.46
CA LEU A 618 -11.17 11.27 0.43
C LEU A 618 -9.86 10.82 1.07
N ALA A 619 -8.79 11.59 0.89
CA ALA A 619 -7.54 11.43 1.60
C ALA A 619 -7.38 12.53 2.67
N THR A 620 -7.11 12.15 3.92
CA THR A 620 -6.83 13.07 5.03
C THR A 620 -5.53 12.68 5.73
N GLY A 621 -4.51 13.54 5.69
CA GLY A 621 -3.17 13.21 6.21
C GLY A 621 -2.44 12.24 5.28
N LEU A 622 -2.19 12.64 4.04
CA LEU A 622 -1.52 11.81 3.03
C LEU A 622 -0.01 12.07 3.01
N PHE A 623 0.81 11.04 3.28
CA PHE A 623 2.27 11.11 3.21
C PHE A 623 2.77 10.07 2.19
N VAL A 624 3.48 10.49 1.14
CA VAL A 624 3.98 9.58 0.10
C VAL A 624 5.36 10.02 -0.39
N GLU A 625 6.36 9.15 -0.36
CA GLU A 625 7.76 9.57 -0.52
C GLU A 625 8.63 8.62 -1.35
N HIS A 626 9.55 9.23 -2.11
CA HIS A 626 10.71 8.65 -2.80
C HIS A 626 10.46 7.62 -3.91
N TYR A 627 9.23 7.48 -4.42
CA TYR A 627 8.94 6.57 -5.52
C TYR A 627 9.65 6.99 -6.82
N GLN A 628 9.94 6.03 -7.69
CA GLN A 628 10.73 6.26 -8.91
C GLN A 628 9.94 6.95 -10.03
N LYS A 629 8.60 6.94 -9.95
CA LYS A 629 7.71 7.64 -10.89
C LYS A 629 6.80 8.61 -10.13
N TYR A 630 5.55 8.74 -10.55
CA TYR A 630 4.58 9.56 -9.84
C TYR A 630 4.36 9.02 -8.43
N GLN A 631 4.38 9.89 -7.43
CA GLN A 631 4.21 9.48 -6.03
C GLN A 631 2.72 9.16 -5.80
N VAL A 632 1.85 10.05 -6.26
CA VAL A 632 0.39 9.89 -6.30
C VAL A 632 -0.13 10.03 -7.73
N ILE A 633 -1.02 9.13 -8.14
CA ILE A 633 -1.83 9.24 -9.36
C ILE A 633 -3.30 9.23 -8.97
N TRP A 634 -4.06 10.23 -9.41
CA TRP A 634 -5.48 10.37 -9.15
C TRP A 634 -6.28 10.42 -10.45
N ASN A 635 -7.00 9.34 -10.74
CA ASN A 635 -7.81 9.16 -11.94
C ASN A 635 -9.33 9.30 -11.65
N GLY A 636 -9.74 9.13 -10.40
CA GLY A 636 -11.15 9.19 -10.00
C GLY A 636 -11.72 10.61 -9.91
N GLN A 637 -13.00 10.78 -10.28
CA GLN A 637 -13.71 12.06 -10.17
C GLN A 637 -14.10 12.38 -8.73
N GLY A 638 -14.26 13.67 -8.40
CA GLY A 638 -14.76 14.13 -7.10
C GLY A 638 -13.80 13.90 -5.94
N GLY A 639 -12.55 13.55 -6.25
CA GLY A 639 -11.53 13.24 -5.26
C GLY A 639 -11.17 14.46 -4.40
N LYS A 640 -10.89 14.20 -3.11
CA LYS A 640 -10.45 15.25 -2.18
C LYS A 640 -9.21 14.84 -1.41
N THR A 641 -8.27 15.77 -1.23
CA THR A 641 -7.10 15.58 -0.35
C THR A 641 -6.97 16.74 0.64
N ILE A 642 -6.97 16.46 1.94
CA ILE A 642 -6.67 17.45 2.97
C ILE A 642 -5.37 17.05 3.63
N PHE A 643 -4.36 17.90 3.49
CA PHE A 643 -2.96 17.64 3.80
C PHE A 643 -2.29 16.62 2.87
N PHE A 644 -1.21 17.05 2.23
CA PHE A 644 -0.26 16.19 1.54
C PHE A 644 1.18 16.58 1.87
N GLN A 645 2.01 15.58 2.14
CA GLN A 645 3.45 15.74 2.24
C GLN A 645 4.15 14.73 1.33
N ASN A 646 5.19 15.20 0.65
CA ASN A 646 6.02 14.39 -0.22
C ASN A 646 7.49 14.82 -0.19
N GLU A 647 8.36 13.84 -0.34
CA GLU A 647 9.74 14.00 -0.78
C GLU A 647 9.98 13.20 -2.06
N MET A 648 10.67 13.80 -3.04
CA MET A 648 11.07 13.14 -4.29
C MET A 648 12.22 12.14 -4.04
N PRO A 649 12.47 11.14 -4.92
CA PRO A 649 13.55 10.17 -4.74
C PRO A 649 14.92 10.85 -4.69
N TYR A 650 15.71 10.60 -3.66
CA TYR A 650 17.04 11.21 -3.52
C TYR A 650 18.09 10.61 -4.47
N ASP A 651 17.85 9.38 -4.89
CA ASP A 651 18.79 8.50 -5.55
C ASP A 651 18.63 8.44 -7.07
N VAL A 652 18.01 9.46 -7.66
CA VAL A 652 17.91 9.62 -9.12
C VAL A 652 19.33 9.71 -9.72
N PRO A 653 19.72 8.80 -10.62
CA PRO A 653 21.10 8.77 -11.10
C PRO A 653 21.39 9.89 -12.11
N ASN A 654 20.41 10.24 -12.95
CA ASN A 654 20.51 11.35 -13.90
C ASN A 654 19.13 11.74 -14.45
N GLN A 655 19.04 12.93 -15.05
CA GLN A 655 17.80 13.46 -15.61
C GLN A 655 17.16 12.54 -16.67
N ALA A 656 17.96 11.94 -17.56
CA ALA A 656 17.44 11.12 -18.66
C ALA A 656 16.70 9.87 -18.17
N SER A 657 17.13 9.30 -17.03
CA SER A 657 16.45 8.17 -16.38
C SER A 657 15.15 8.54 -15.66
N TRP A 658 14.90 9.84 -15.44
CA TRP A 658 13.80 10.34 -14.63
C TRP A 658 13.08 11.50 -15.31
N ASN A 659 12.63 11.27 -16.53
CA ASN A 659 11.70 12.15 -17.25
C ASN A 659 10.33 11.50 -17.30
N ALA A 660 9.27 12.30 -17.12
CA ALA A 660 7.91 11.82 -17.29
C ALA A 660 7.62 11.47 -18.76
N PRO A 661 6.66 10.56 -19.03
CA PRO A 661 6.24 10.23 -20.40
C PRO A 661 5.76 11.41 -21.24
N SER A 662 5.34 12.51 -20.62
CA SER A 662 4.97 13.77 -21.28
C SER A 662 6.16 14.54 -21.86
N GLY A 663 7.39 14.14 -21.55
CA GLY A 663 8.62 14.78 -22.01
C GLY A 663 9.16 15.88 -21.09
N VAL A 664 8.48 16.18 -19.97
CA VAL A 664 8.97 17.11 -18.95
C VAL A 664 9.97 16.43 -18.01
N ALA A 665 10.83 17.24 -17.39
CA ALA A 665 11.82 16.79 -16.42
C ALA A 665 11.13 16.30 -15.13
N GLY A 666 11.47 15.10 -14.66
CA GLY A 666 10.92 14.54 -13.43
C GLY A 666 9.49 13.99 -13.56
N TYR A 667 9.08 13.24 -12.54
CA TYR A 667 7.70 12.83 -12.32
C TYR A 667 7.08 13.69 -11.21
N ALA A 668 5.84 14.12 -11.40
CA ALA A 668 5.12 14.90 -10.40
C ALA A 668 4.94 14.10 -9.09
N ALA A 669 5.01 14.80 -7.96
CA ALA A 669 4.61 14.27 -6.67
C ALA A 669 3.12 13.90 -6.65
N TYR A 670 2.29 14.71 -7.29
CA TYR A 670 0.86 14.48 -7.33
C TYR A 670 0.33 14.74 -8.74
N LYS A 671 -0.12 13.67 -9.40
CA LYS A 671 -0.70 13.73 -10.73
C LYS A 671 -2.21 13.51 -10.67
N VAL A 672 -2.98 14.46 -11.17
CA VAL A 672 -4.39 14.27 -11.52
C VAL A 672 -4.50 13.92 -13.00
N GLY A 673 -5.22 12.84 -13.32
CA GLY A 673 -5.38 12.35 -14.68
C GLY A 673 -6.06 13.39 -15.58
N SER A 674 -5.66 13.44 -16.86
CA SER A 674 -6.14 14.46 -17.83
C SER A 674 -7.65 14.48 -18.05
N ASN A 675 -8.34 13.37 -17.77
CA ASN A 675 -9.79 13.21 -17.93
C ASN A 675 -10.59 13.61 -16.66
N VAL A 676 -9.92 13.97 -15.57
CA VAL A 676 -10.57 14.40 -14.34
C VAL A 676 -11.08 15.83 -14.50
N THR A 677 -12.34 16.03 -14.13
CA THR A 677 -13.03 17.34 -14.22
C THR A 677 -13.44 17.87 -12.85
N SER A 678 -13.37 17.03 -11.81
CA SER A 678 -13.65 17.42 -10.43
C SER A 678 -12.61 16.82 -9.49
N HIS A 679 -11.87 17.68 -8.80
CA HIS A 679 -10.90 17.31 -7.78
C HIS A 679 -10.64 18.52 -6.87
N GLU A 680 -10.40 18.32 -5.57
CA GLU A 680 -10.04 19.44 -4.69
C GLU A 680 -9.03 19.08 -3.61
N ALA A 681 -7.99 19.88 -3.42
CA ALA A 681 -6.98 19.60 -2.40
C ALA A 681 -6.51 20.83 -1.61
N TRP A 682 -6.14 20.64 -0.34
CA TRP A 682 -5.71 21.69 0.59
C TRP A 682 -4.43 21.33 1.33
N GLY A 683 -3.48 22.28 1.38
CA GLY A 683 -2.24 22.17 2.16
C GLY A 683 -1.32 21.07 1.66
N LEU A 684 -0.66 21.29 0.52
CA LEU A 684 0.18 20.27 -0.12
C LEU A 684 1.63 20.74 -0.23
N GLY A 685 2.56 19.94 0.26
CA GLY A 685 4.01 20.17 0.16
C GLY A 685 4.73 19.07 -0.60
N SER A 686 5.70 19.45 -1.43
CA SER A 686 6.63 18.51 -2.08
C SER A 686 8.06 19.03 -2.04
N TYR A 687 8.98 18.17 -1.59
CA TYR A 687 10.36 18.52 -1.32
C TYR A 687 11.30 17.74 -2.24
N CYS A 688 12.41 18.34 -2.68
CA CYS A 688 13.47 17.62 -3.37
C CYS A 688 14.80 17.68 -2.61
N PHE A 689 15.51 16.55 -2.61
CA PHE A 689 16.88 16.40 -2.12
C PHE A 689 17.61 15.37 -2.99
N PHE A 690 17.87 15.71 -4.26
CA PHE A 690 18.53 14.81 -5.22
C PHE A 690 20.03 14.64 -4.88
N ASP A 691 20.31 13.93 -3.77
CA ASP A 691 21.66 13.82 -3.21
C ASP A 691 22.62 13.07 -4.14
N THR A 692 22.14 12.03 -4.82
CA THR A 692 22.96 11.27 -5.79
C THR A 692 23.36 12.13 -6.98
N ASN A 693 22.46 13.01 -7.45
CA ASN A 693 22.75 13.91 -8.55
C ASN A 693 22.03 15.26 -8.39
N PRO A 694 22.71 16.26 -7.78
CA PRO A 694 22.12 17.58 -7.53
C PRO A 694 21.81 18.40 -8.79
N ALA A 695 22.20 17.95 -9.99
CA ALA A 695 21.84 18.58 -11.25
C ALA A 695 20.46 18.16 -11.78
N VAL A 696 19.83 17.16 -11.15
CA VAL A 696 18.46 16.75 -11.48
C VAL A 696 17.48 17.87 -11.13
N SER A 697 16.49 18.06 -12.00
CA SER A 697 15.38 18.97 -11.79
C SER A 697 14.05 18.24 -11.96
N SER A 698 13.06 18.62 -11.16
CA SER A 698 11.66 18.32 -11.42
C SER A 698 10.99 19.54 -12.02
N TYR A 699 10.25 19.38 -13.11
CA TYR A 699 9.58 20.50 -13.78
C TYR A 699 8.45 21.06 -12.91
N HIS A 700 7.63 20.19 -12.30
CA HIS A 700 6.64 20.57 -11.32
C HIS A 700 6.43 19.49 -10.25
N ALA A 701 5.96 19.91 -9.07
CA ALA A 701 5.52 18.96 -8.04
C ALA A 701 4.09 18.46 -8.28
N PHE A 702 3.21 19.31 -8.79
CA PHE A 702 1.80 19.00 -9.00
C PHE A 702 1.45 19.08 -10.49
N GLU A 703 0.89 18.01 -11.07
CA GLU A 703 0.49 17.95 -12.48
C GLU A 703 -1.02 17.69 -12.57
N VAL A 704 -1.81 18.66 -13.03
CA VAL A 704 -3.27 18.58 -12.99
C VAL A 704 -3.93 19.13 -14.25
N PRO A 705 -5.18 18.72 -14.60
CA PRO A 705 -5.96 19.41 -15.61
C PRO A 705 -6.27 20.85 -15.21
N ASN A 706 -6.09 21.81 -16.13
CA ASN A 706 -6.53 23.18 -15.93
C ASN A 706 -8.03 23.31 -16.28
N THR A 707 -8.89 22.93 -15.33
CA THR A 707 -10.35 23.03 -15.45
C THR A 707 -10.94 23.60 -14.16
N SER A 708 -12.06 24.32 -14.23
CA SER A 708 -12.63 25.02 -13.08
C SER A 708 -13.08 24.11 -11.92
N GLY A 709 -13.32 22.82 -12.18
CA GLY A 709 -13.68 21.85 -11.16
C GLY A 709 -12.49 21.16 -10.47
N VAL A 710 -11.26 21.38 -10.94
CA VAL A 710 -10.02 20.86 -10.36
C VAL A 710 -9.33 21.99 -9.61
N ARG A 711 -9.40 22.02 -8.29
CA ARG A 711 -8.97 23.16 -7.45
C ARG A 711 -7.94 22.75 -6.40
N PHE A 712 -6.95 23.59 -6.16
CA PHE A 712 -5.90 23.36 -5.17
C PHE A 712 -5.68 24.62 -4.35
N HIS A 713 -5.38 24.44 -3.07
CA HIS A 713 -5.22 25.51 -2.09
C HIS A 713 -3.97 25.25 -1.25
N SER A 714 -3.19 26.29 -0.99
CA SER A 714 -1.99 26.25 -0.13
C SER A 714 -0.96 25.20 -0.58
N LEU A 715 -0.40 25.42 -1.77
CA LEU A 715 0.65 24.57 -2.33
C LEU A 715 2.03 25.15 -2.05
N LEU A 716 3.00 24.28 -1.80
CA LEU A 716 4.41 24.69 -1.71
C LEU A 716 5.38 23.64 -2.23
N THR A 717 6.55 24.12 -2.68
CA THR A 717 7.71 23.29 -3.01
C THR A 717 8.95 23.77 -2.28
N VAL A 718 9.86 22.85 -1.94
CA VAL A 718 11.12 23.16 -1.26
C VAL A 718 12.27 22.35 -1.89
N SER A 719 13.41 22.99 -2.15
CA SER A 719 14.66 22.26 -2.37
C SER A 719 15.46 22.24 -1.08
N LEU A 720 15.68 21.05 -0.53
CA LEU A 720 16.41 20.89 0.72
C LEU A 720 17.91 21.05 0.45
N ASN A 721 18.55 22.00 1.13
CA ASN A 721 19.99 22.30 0.97
C ASN A 721 20.42 22.55 -0.49
N TYR A 722 19.48 22.97 -1.35
CA TYR A 722 19.70 23.18 -2.78
C TYR A 722 20.28 21.96 -3.52
N ARG A 723 19.87 20.75 -3.13
CA ARG A 723 20.22 19.50 -3.82
C ARG A 723 19.18 19.22 -4.90
N GLY A 724 19.36 19.87 -6.05
CA GLY A 724 18.39 19.85 -7.14
C GLY A 724 17.37 20.98 -7.09
N THR A 725 16.49 21.03 -8.08
CA THR A 725 15.48 22.09 -8.20
C THR A 725 14.11 21.57 -8.54
N ILE A 726 13.08 22.29 -8.10
CA ILE A 726 11.72 22.16 -8.64
C ILE A 726 11.41 23.45 -9.40
N THR A 727 11.12 23.36 -10.70
CA THR A 727 11.01 24.52 -11.60
C THR A 727 9.71 25.30 -11.40
N HIS A 728 8.61 24.58 -11.14
CA HIS A 728 7.29 25.14 -10.88
C HIS A 728 6.62 24.42 -9.72
N VAL A 729 5.71 25.08 -9.02
CA VAL A 729 4.93 24.41 -7.97
C VAL A 729 3.93 23.45 -8.64
N ILE A 730 3.06 23.98 -9.49
CA ILE A 730 1.97 23.25 -10.14
C ILE A 730 1.89 23.58 -11.63
N ASN A 731 1.87 22.57 -12.50
CA ASN A 731 1.95 22.72 -13.95
C ASN A 731 3.08 23.69 -14.36
N ASP A 732 2.73 24.89 -14.84
CA ASP A 732 3.66 25.94 -15.27
C ASP A 732 3.62 27.16 -14.31
N THR A 733 3.02 27.00 -13.12
CA THR A 733 2.75 28.07 -12.14
C THR A 733 3.58 27.88 -10.86
N GLY A 734 4.05 29.01 -10.31
CA GLY A 734 5.00 29.03 -9.20
C GLY A 734 6.44 29.14 -9.72
N GLY A 735 7.29 29.81 -8.96
CA GLY A 735 8.70 30.02 -9.33
C GLY A 735 9.57 28.78 -9.09
N VAL A 736 10.81 28.85 -9.57
CA VAL A 736 11.84 27.86 -9.29
C VAL A 736 12.22 27.93 -7.82
N THR A 737 12.43 26.78 -7.18
CA THR A 737 12.98 26.71 -5.82
C THR A 737 14.32 27.46 -5.76
N PRO A 738 14.47 28.46 -4.89
CA PRO A 738 15.70 29.25 -4.79
C PRO A 738 16.81 28.47 -4.08
N SER A 739 18.01 29.05 -4.02
CA SER A 739 19.08 28.54 -3.17
C SER A 739 18.72 28.60 -1.69
N GLY A 740 19.19 27.59 -0.93
CA GLY A 740 18.81 27.37 0.46
C GLY A 740 17.47 26.62 0.62
N THR A 741 17.12 26.29 1.85
CA THR A 741 15.88 25.55 2.18
C THR A 741 14.72 26.53 2.39
N VAL A 742 14.22 27.12 1.30
CA VAL A 742 13.16 28.15 1.31
C VAL A 742 11.97 27.70 0.45
N PRO A 743 10.73 27.78 0.96
CA PRO A 743 9.55 27.36 0.21
C PRO A 743 9.17 28.34 -0.90
N VAL A 744 8.68 27.81 -2.02
CA VAL A 744 7.96 28.55 -3.06
C VAL A 744 6.50 28.17 -3.01
N ASN A 745 5.62 29.17 -2.92
CA ASN A 745 4.21 28.97 -2.61
C ASN A 745 3.29 29.32 -3.79
N VAL A 746 2.18 28.60 -3.92
CA VAL A 746 1.02 28.94 -4.74
C VAL A 746 -0.22 28.83 -3.86
N VAL A 747 -0.90 29.95 -3.60
CA VAL A 747 -2.03 29.99 -2.65
C VAL A 747 -3.27 29.30 -3.20
N SER A 748 -3.53 29.40 -4.50
CA SER A 748 -4.69 28.82 -5.18
C SER A 748 -4.36 28.41 -6.62
N TYR A 749 -5.05 27.40 -7.14
CA TYR A 749 -4.94 26.96 -8.54
C TYR A 749 -6.21 26.21 -9.00
N PRO A 750 -6.62 26.29 -10.28
CA PRO A 750 -6.23 27.32 -11.23
C PRO A 750 -6.74 28.70 -10.79
#